data_AF-A0A8H6YP73-F1
#
_entry.id   AF-A0A8H6YP73-F1
#
_cell.length_a   1.000
_cell.length_b   1.000
_cell.length_c   1.000
_cell.angle_alpha   90.00
_cell.angle_beta   90.00
_cell.angle_gamma   90.00
#
_symmetry.space_group_name_H-M   'P 1'
#
loop_
_entity.id
_entity.type
_entity.pdbx_description
1 polymer ?
#
loop_
_entity_poly.entity_id
_entity_poly.type
_entity_poly.pdbx_seq_one_letter_code
_entity_poly.pdbx_strand_id
1 'polypeptide(L)'
;MRTQYTANAARRPVVSTVVPTELSDILTSWRSGDSDSDHSSRLGKNLIAYQLKCYHKYISAPPAIATHAHFPSLVDLAAQKLPLAADALDGIPDVLLSRHIWRWHAISYPMLRGALTRLSTDPGEPAMKRQKTASGEVAERKEQKDDIDEWILAHEKYLGDSERLGKEWQHGLITLKDDDCDAIFPTSSNTSHARTITREASLPGYKVLDGRRSLAVDIQPSVAAFRRVFDRMSDGLLKNLNWNNIIVAGGIVLGALLSVAGAGAGEQWKASDIDIYIYGLTPAQANEKLHELFATFKTNLPARSPALIVRNSKTITFYSRYPLRRIQIVLKLVRSPRAVLLNFDLDICAMCWDGNEFWMLPRAARALETGFNVFTMNMIQGHYLSERRATQEQRVFKYADRGYGLRILPSYISSLEESKSKLQDISRDEVLFGVDMEKIATASREWTRTVVEERVGSYDSAAPKRIVAHGDLDNKHQLSSEPQGRSCLTGFSLFMRHVALWEMEKAGEIKINREHWASTDYGDYPESVLTYDDTPSYSWGEGFNITDFKRQIKQFNLRQITDWIRYPYDEDFFDTHGLDGEGNEFKSAARLTYATSIETILDRGHDIVMPVLVPRNLAAYINHLVGEAQQAAGLEVQNILTPAVKRNKDLIVAPDSTDSEDGLYMWRIGNEMMWQQLDRKIDEAFEVLYAFYRINDRPHSDWKPLRLVTQLSKRAIRSSVEDEFDAFARWIGRQPIFVDRFYASGVELEHIEGQEEQYTAEDN
;
A
#
# COMPACT_ATOMS: atom_id res chain seq x y z
N MET A 1 -18.19 -25.85 -1.23
CA MET A 1 -16.74 -26.14 -1.18
C MET A 1 -16.00 -24.85 -1.50
N ARG A 2 -15.16 -24.33 -0.59
CA ARG A 2 -14.25 -23.21 -0.90
C ARG A 2 -13.12 -23.79 -1.74
N THR A 3 -13.01 -23.36 -2.99
CA THR A 3 -12.00 -23.87 -3.95
C THR A 3 -10.59 -23.41 -3.55
N GLN A 4 -9.59 -24.26 -3.80
CA GLN A 4 -8.20 -24.12 -3.31
C GLN A 4 -7.19 -24.20 -4.46
N TYR A 5 -5.99 -23.62 -4.27
CA TYR A 5 -4.83 -23.94 -5.10
C TYR A 5 -4.12 -25.19 -4.55
N THR A 6 -3.89 -26.20 -5.39
CA THR A 6 -3.27 -27.50 -5.02
C THR A 6 -1.90 -27.72 -5.65
N ALA A 7 -1.31 -26.71 -6.29
CA ALA A 7 -0.11 -26.87 -7.13
C ALA A 7 1.13 -27.40 -6.38
N ASN A 8 1.11 -27.49 -5.05
CA ASN A 8 2.08 -28.15 -4.17
C ASN A 8 1.38 -28.58 -2.88
N ALA A 9 2.04 -29.37 -2.01
CA ALA A 9 1.49 -29.93 -0.77
C ALA A 9 0.81 -28.92 0.21
N ALA A 10 0.95 -27.61 0.01
CA ALA A 10 0.30 -26.58 0.82
C ALA A 10 -0.99 -26.06 0.17
N ARG A 11 -2.14 -26.36 0.79
CA ARG A 11 -3.46 -25.81 0.41
C ARG A 11 -3.53 -24.31 0.68
N ARG A 12 -4.00 -23.53 -0.29
CA ARG A 12 -4.18 -22.06 -0.17
C ARG A 12 -5.58 -21.60 -0.57
N PRO A 13 -6.17 -20.62 0.15
CA PRO A 13 -7.47 -20.09 -0.17
C PRO A 13 -7.36 -19.16 -1.37
N VAL A 14 -8.33 -19.30 -2.25
CA VAL A 14 -8.46 -18.50 -3.48
C VAL A 14 -8.95 -17.09 -3.14
N VAL A 15 -9.64 -16.93 -2.01
CA VAL A 15 -10.07 -15.66 -1.42
C VAL A 15 -9.12 -15.28 -0.30
N SER A 16 -8.72 -14.00 -0.24
CA SER A 16 -7.86 -13.49 0.82
C SER A 16 -8.46 -13.72 2.20
N THR A 17 -7.58 -13.99 3.16
CA THR A 17 -7.95 -14.39 4.52
C THR A 17 -8.61 -13.30 5.34
N VAL A 18 -8.66 -12.06 4.85
CA VAL A 18 -9.31 -10.95 5.55
C VAL A 18 -10.45 -10.32 4.78
N VAL A 19 -10.90 -10.99 3.72
CA VAL A 19 -12.19 -10.65 3.12
C VAL A 19 -13.28 -10.97 4.14
N PRO A 20 -14.24 -10.05 4.41
CA PRO A 20 -15.36 -10.32 5.30
C PRO A 20 -16.16 -11.54 4.85
N THR A 21 -16.78 -12.26 5.78
CA THR A 21 -17.52 -13.50 5.46
C THR A 21 -18.55 -13.30 4.35
N GLU A 22 -19.35 -12.23 4.41
CA GLU A 22 -20.36 -11.90 3.37
C GLU A 22 -19.72 -11.77 1.97
N LEU A 23 -18.56 -11.12 1.86
CA LEU A 23 -17.87 -11.00 0.58
C LEU A 23 -17.20 -12.31 0.16
N SER A 24 -16.67 -13.08 1.10
CA SER A 24 -16.14 -14.42 0.82
C SER A 24 -17.23 -15.33 0.23
N ASP A 25 -18.45 -15.25 0.76
CA ASP A 25 -19.60 -16.02 0.28
C ASP A 25 -20.02 -15.56 -1.12
N ILE A 26 -20.02 -14.25 -1.39
CA ILE A 26 -20.24 -13.71 -2.75
C ILE A 26 -19.19 -14.27 -3.72
N LEU A 27 -17.91 -14.19 -3.37
CA LEU A 27 -16.79 -14.60 -4.21
C LEU A 27 -16.70 -16.11 -4.42
N THR A 28 -17.32 -16.91 -3.56
CA THR A 28 -17.35 -18.38 -3.66
C THR A 28 -18.71 -18.94 -4.07
N SER A 29 -19.67 -18.06 -4.44
CA SER A 29 -21.03 -18.46 -4.81
C SER A 29 -21.11 -19.04 -6.23
N TRP A 30 -20.95 -20.36 -6.32
CA TRP A 30 -21.16 -21.12 -7.57
C TRP A 30 -22.61 -21.58 -7.67
N ARG A 31 -23.22 -21.45 -8.86
CA ARG A 31 -24.57 -21.98 -9.13
C ARG A 31 -24.47 -23.12 -10.13
N SER A 32 -25.20 -24.21 -9.88
CA SER A 32 -25.28 -25.33 -10.80
C SER A 32 -25.92 -24.88 -12.12
N GLY A 33 -25.23 -25.10 -13.23
CA GLY A 33 -25.71 -24.77 -14.58
C GLY A 33 -25.39 -23.35 -15.08
N ASP A 34 -24.72 -22.50 -14.30
CA ASP A 34 -24.16 -21.24 -14.81
C ASP A 34 -23.04 -21.57 -15.82
N SER A 35 -23.02 -20.90 -16.98
CA SER A 35 -21.81 -20.85 -17.80
C SER A 35 -20.70 -20.06 -17.09
N ASP A 36 -19.44 -20.25 -17.49
CA ASP A 36 -18.32 -19.47 -16.93
C ASP A 36 -18.52 -17.96 -17.09
N SER A 37 -19.12 -17.53 -18.21
CA SER A 37 -19.40 -16.12 -18.47
C SER A 37 -20.58 -15.59 -17.64
N ASP A 38 -21.63 -16.39 -17.41
CA ASP A 38 -22.71 -16.05 -16.47
C ASP A 38 -22.16 -15.83 -15.06
N HIS A 39 -21.32 -16.77 -14.61
CA HIS A 39 -20.70 -16.73 -13.30
C HIS A 39 -19.81 -15.48 -13.16
N SER A 40 -18.94 -15.25 -14.14
CA SER A 40 -18.02 -14.10 -14.15
C SER A 40 -18.74 -12.76 -14.15
N SER A 41 -19.82 -12.63 -14.95
CA SER A 41 -20.68 -11.44 -14.98
C SER A 41 -21.31 -11.17 -13.62
N ARG A 42 -21.90 -12.21 -13.02
CA ARG A 42 -22.56 -12.14 -11.72
C ARG A 42 -21.58 -11.77 -10.60
N LEU A 43 -20.38 -12.35 -10.58
CA LEU A 43 -19.34 -12.00 -9.62
C LEU A 43 -18.94 -10.53 -9.72
N GLY A 44 -18.68 -10.03 -10.93
CA GLY A 44 -18.33 -8.62 -11.15
C GLY A 44 -19.41 -7.65 -10.67
N LYS A 45 -20.68 -7.89 -11.05
CA LYS A 45 -21.82 -7.06 -10.62
C LYS A 45 -22.01 -7.10 -9.10
N ASN A 46 -21.96 -8.29 -8.50
CA ASN A 46 -22.17 -8.46 -7.06
C ASN A 46 -21.05 -7.84 -6.24
N LEU A 47 -19.79 -7.93 -6.69
CA LEU A 47 -18.66 -7.29 -6.01
C LEU A 47 -18.83 -5.76 -5.98
N ILE A 48 -19.15 -5.16 -7.13
CA ILE A 48 -19.38 -3.71 -7.23
C ILE A 48 -20.51 -3.29 -6.30
N ALA A 49 -21.65 -4.00 -6.37
CA ALA A 49 -22.81 -3.70 -5.52
C ALA A 49 -22.48 -3.83 -4.02
N TYR A 50 -21.76 -4.86 -3.62
CA TYR A 50 -21.31 -5.06 -2.25
C TYR A 50 -20.40 -3.94 -1.78
N GLN A 51 -19.39 -3.59 -2.58
CA GLN A 51 -18.43 -2.55 -2.22
C GLN A 51 -19.09 -1.17 -2.13
N LEU A 52 -20.00 -0.84 -3.05
CA LEU A 52 -20.79 0.39 -2.98
C LEU A 52 -21.70 0.42 -1.75
N LYS A 53 -22.34 -0.71 -1.40
CA LYS A 53 -23.11 -0.84 -0.14
C LYS A 53 -22.24 -0.58 1.08
N CYS A 54 -21.03 -1.16 1.13
CA CYS A 54 -20.08 -0.95 2.22
C CYS A 54 -19.59 0.51 2.28
N TYR A 55 -19.32 1.12 1.13
CA TYR A 55 -18.91 2.52 1.06
C TYR A 55 -20.02 3.48 1.52
N HIS A 56 -21.26 3.29 1.06
CA HIS A 56 -22.39 4.06 1.54
C HIS A 56 -22.59 3.90 3.05
N LYS A 57 -22.48 2.67 3.57
CA LYS A 57 -22.51 2.41 5.02
C LYS A 57 -21.40 3.19 5.74
N TYR A 58 -20.16 3.14 5.24
CA TYR A 58 -19.02 3.86 5.82
C TYR A 58 -19.23 5.39 5.80
N ILE A 59 -19.71 5.98 4.70
CA ILE A 59 -19.98 7.42 4.65
C ILE A 59 -21.13 7.82 5.58
N SER A 60 -22.19 7.01 5.62
CA SER A 60 -23.38 7.27 6.44
C SER A 60 -23.14 7.01 7.94
N ALA A 61 -22.09 6.29 8.30
CA ALA A 61 -21.82 5.93 9.68
C ALA A 61 -21.53 7.19 10.52
N PRO A 62 -22.21 7.36 11.67
CA PRO A 62 -21.83 8.39 12.60
C PRO A 62 -20.35 8.19 12.95
N PRO A 63 -19.55 9.26 12.96
CA PRO A 63 -18.16 9.14 13.35
C PRO A 63 -18.08 8.44 14.72
N ALA A 64 -17.08 7.58 14.93
CA ALA A 64 -16.88 6.89 16.21
C ALA A 64 -16.77 7.86 17.41
N ILE A 65 -16.59 9.15 17.09
CA ILE A 65 -16.74 10.33 17.93
C ILE A 65 -18.06 10.35 18.75
N ALA A 66 -19.18 9.82 18.23
CA ALA A 66 -20.49 9.94 18.88
C ALA A 66 -20.66 9.07 20.15
N THR A 67 -19.92 7.96 20.28
CA THR A 67 -20.08 7.03 21.43
C THR A 67 -19.17 7.33 22.62
N HIS A 68 -18.20 8.23 22.47
CA HIS A 68 -17.31 8.67 23.56
C HIS A 68 -17.69 10.05 24.12
N ALA A 69 -18.79 10.65 23.65
CA ALA A 69 -19.27 11.98 24.02
C ALA A 69 -19.94 12.07 25.41
N HIS A 70 -19.97 10.99 26.20
CA HIS A 70 -20.59 10.98 27.54
C HIS A 70 -19.61 11.25 28.69
N PHE A 71 -18.60 12.11 28.49
CA PHE A 71 -17.83 12.70 29.60
C PHE A 71 -18.07 14.21 29.64
N PRO A 72 -18.42 14.79 30.82
CA PRO A 72 -18.82 16.18 30.90
C PRO A 72 -17.65 17.14 30.58
N SER A 73 -17.97 18.12 29.72
CA SER A 73 -17.26 19.36 29.35
C SER A 73 -15.80 19.31 28.85
N LEU A 74 -15.52 18.46 27.86
CA LEU A 74 -14.52 18.79 26.80
C LEU A 74 -15.20 19.25 25.50
N VAL A 75 -16.51 19.01 25.36
CA VAL A 75 -17.32 19.49 24.23
C VAL A 75 -17.35 21.03 24.19
N ASP A 76 -17.29 21.69 25.35
CA ASP A 76 -17.21 23.15 25.45
C ASP A 76 -15.80 23.71 25.14
N LEU A 77 -14.75 22.92 25.36
CA LEU A 77 -13.36 23.25 24.96
C LEU A 77 -13.16 23.00 23.45
N ALA A 78 -13.73 21.93 22.90
CA ALA A 78 -13.66 21.64 21.46
C ALA A 78 -14.49 22.63 20.60
N ALA A 79 -15.55 23.23 21.18
CA ALA A 79 -16.33 24.28 20.53
C ALA A 79 -15.61 25.64 20.50
N GLN A 80 -14.57 25.84 21.31
CA GLN A 80 -13.86 27.11 21.48
C GLN A 80 -12.52 27.20 20.73
N LYS A 81 -12.40 26.70 19.48
CA LYS A 81 -11.20 26.90 18.63
C LYS A 81 -9.86 26.88 19.44
N LEU A 82 -9.71 25.93 20.38
CA LEU A 82 -8.57 26.04 21.29
C LEU A 82 -7.27 25.85 20.49
N PRO A 83 -6.26 26.68 20.79
CA PRO A 83 -5.02 26.71 20.03
C PRO A 83 -4.33 25.34 20.12
N LEU A 84 -3.53 25.07 19.09
CA LEU A 84 -2.66 23.90 18.93
C LEU A 84 -1.63 23.70 20.06
N ALA A 85 -1.68 24.49 21.13
CA ALA A 85 -0.59 24.64 22.09
C ALA A 85 -0.84 23.87 23.40
N ALA A 86 0.26 23.41 24.01
CA ALA A 86 0.27 22.58 25.21
C ALA A 86 -0.18 23.32 26.48
N ASP A 87 -0.19 24.65 26.46
CA ASP A 87 -0.67 25.56 27.52
C ASP A 87 -2.17 25.41 27.85
N ALA A 88 -2.96 24.86 26.92
CA ALA A 88 -4.36 24.51 27.17
C ALA A 88 -4.56 23.44 28.27
N LEU A 89 -3.49 22.75 28.71
CA LEU A 89 -3.53 21.73 29.76
C LEU A 89 -3.53 22.31 31.18
N ASP A 90 -3.11 23.57 31.37
CA ASP A 90 -2.86 24.16 32.70
C ASP A 90 -4.12 24.23 33.58
N GLY A 91 -5.32 24.26 32.98
CA GLY A 91 -6.60 24.24 33.69
C GLY A 91 -7.12 22.86 34.10
N ILE A 92 -6.45 21.77 33.70
CA ILE A 92 -6.91 20.39 33.94
C ILE A 92 -6.16 19.77 35.14
N PRO A 93 -6.86 19.27 36.17
CA PRO A 93 -6.23 18.54 37.29
C PRO A 93 -5.52 17.24 36.85
N ASP A 94 -4.35 16.94 37.42
CA ASP A 94 -3.54 15.76 37.08
C ASP A 94 -4.27 14.43 37.32
N VAL A 95 -5.16 14.40 38.31
CA VAL A 95 -6.03 13.23 38.58
C VAL A 95 -6.99 12.94 37.41
N LEU A 96 -7.46 13.98 36.71
CA LEU A 96 -8.31 13.80 35.53
C LEU A 96 -7.48 13.42 34.30
N LEU A 97 -6.30 14.04 34.13
CA LEU A 97 -5.38 13.70 33.05
C LEU A 97 -4.97 12.22 33.12
N SER A 98 -4.40 11.79 34.25
CA SER A 98 -3.97 10.41 34.46
C SER A 98 -5.08 9.38 34.22
N ARG A 99 -6.32 9.70 34.60
CA ARG A 99 -7.47 8.78 34.46
C ARG A 99 -8.03 8.68 33.03
N HIS A 100 -7.91 9.72 32.22
CA HIS A 100 -8.71 9.85 30.99
C HIS A 100 -7.91 10.14 29.72
N ILE A 101 -6.67 10.63 29.81
CA ILE A 101 -5.90 11.13 28.65
C ILE A 101 -5.79 10.11 27.52
N TRP A 102 -5.60 8.82 27.86
CA TRP A 102 -5.49 7.72 26.90
C TRP A 102 -6.76 7.42 26.10
N ARG A 103 -7.91 7.94 26.53
CA ARG A 103 -9.21 7.81 25.83
C ARG A 103 -9.56 9.06 25.04
N TRP A 104 -8.79 10.12 25.16
CA TRP A 104 -9.01 11.37 24.43
C TRP A 104 -8.32 11.27 23.07
N HIS A 105 -9.00 10.70 22.09
CA HIS A 105 -8.44 10.57 20.73
C HIS A 105 -8.66 11.82 19.88
N ALA A 106 -9.35 12.84 20.40
CA ALA A 106 -9.64 14.09 19.68
C ALA A 106 -8.61 15.20 19.94
N ILE A 107 -7.75 15.05 20.95
CA ILE A 107 -6.69 16.03 21.24
C ILE A 107 -5.51 15.84 20.27
N SER A 108 -4.68 16.87 20.13
CA SER A 108 -3.47 16.77 19.31
C SER A 108 -2.41 15.88 19.98
N TYR A 109 -1.52 15.31 19.16
CA TYR A 109 -0.40 14.52 19.69
C TYR A 109 0.56 15.35 20.57
N PRO A 110 0.93 16.61 20.23
CA PRO A 110 1.68 17.47 21.15
C PRO A 110 1.00 17.65 22.51
N MET A 111 -0.33 17.82 22.55
CA MET A 111 -1.07 17.91 23.81
C MET A 111 -1.01 16.62 24.63
N LEU A 112 -1.17 15.44 23.99
CA LEU A 112 -0.99 14.16 24.67
C LEU A 112 0.40 14.08 25.30
N ARG A 113 1.44 14.39 24.50
CA ARG A 113 2.84 14.31 24.95
C ARG A 113 3.13 15.29 26.09
N GLY A 114 2.67 16.53 25.99
CA GLY A 114 2.79 17.53 27.05
C GLY A 114 2.11 17.08 28.36
N ALA A 115 0.91 16.48 28.26
CA ALA A 115 0.21 15.92 29.43
C ALA A 115 1.00 14.78 30.07
N LEU A 116 1.56 13.86 29.27
CA LEU A 116 2.38 12.74 29.78
C LEU A 116 3.68 13.24 30.43
N THR A 117 4.34 14.25 29.85
CA THR A 117 5.51 14.88 30.45
C THR A 117 5.15 15.51 31.80
N ARG A 118 4.07 16.28 31.88
CA ARG A 118 3.58 16.88 33.13
C ARG A 118 3.31 15.84 34.21
N LEU A 119 2.62 14.75 33.86
CA LEU A 119 2.34 13.65 34.80
C LEU A 119 3.62 12.93 35.27
N SER A 120 4.65 12.83 34.43
CA SER A 120 5.92 12.21 34.79
C SER A 120 6.79 13.04 35.73
N THR A 121 6.56 14.36 35.78
CA THR A 121 7.33 15.31 36.61
C THR A 121 6.74 15.55 38.00
N ASP A 122 5.55 15.03 38.31
CA ASP A 122 4.93 15.14 39.64
C ASP A 122 5.35 13.94 40.54
N PRO A 123 6.12 14.15 41.62
CA PRO A 123 6.58 13.06 42.50
C PRO A 123 5.48 12.47 43.40
N GLY A 124 4.25 12.98 43.33
CA GLY A 124 3.17 12.68 44.27
C GLY A 124 2.20 11.60 43.81
N GLU A 125 2.61 10.33 43.67
CA GLU A 125 1.63 9.23 43.64
C GLU A 125 1.24 8.82 45.08
N PRO A 126 -0.04 8.87 45.46
CA PRO A 126 -0.61 7.82 46.29
C PRO A 126 -1.03 6.68 45.36
N ALA A 127 -0.36 5.53 45.53
CA ALA A 127 -0.67 4.26 44.87
C ALA A 127 -2.18 4.07 44.64
N MET A 128 -2.53 3.77 43.38
CA MET A 128 -3.88 3.37 42.97
C MET A 128 -4.49 2.38 43.96
N LYS A 129 -5.47 2.81 44.76
CA LYS A 129 -6.22 1.92 45.63
C LYS A 129 -6.99 0.92 44.76
N ARG A 130 -6.58 -0.34 44.80
CA ARG A 130 -7.37 -1.50 44.34
C ARG A 130 -8.79 -1.38 44.89
N GLN A 131 -9.76 -1.13 44.02
CA GLN A 131 -11.15 -1.02 44.39
C GLN A 131 -11.71 -2.44 44.60
N LYS A 132 -11.90 -2.85 45.86
CA LYS A 132 -12.67 -4.06 46.19
C LYS A 132 -14.14 -3.78 45.89
N THR A 133 -14.75 -4.51 44.95
CA THR A 133 -16.20 -4.63 44.85
C THR A 133 -16.73 -5.53 45.96
N ALA A 134 -17.97 -5.28 46.38
CA ALA A 134 -18.61 -5.94 47.52
C ALA A 134 -18.98 -7.43 47.30
N SER A 135 -18.48 -8.08 46.24
CA SER A 135 -18.83 -9.46 45.87
C SER A 135 -17.66 -10.43 45.81
N GLY A 136 -16.43 -10.04 46.18
CA GLY A 136 -15.32 -10.99 46.34
C GLY A 136 -14.79 -11.65 45.05
N GLU A 137 -15.35 -11.34 43.88
CA GLU A 137 -14.85 -11.78 42.57
C GLU A 137 -14.01 -10.67 41.92
N VAL A 138 -12.74 -10.98 41.66
CA VAL A 138 -11.85 -10.16 40.84
C VAL A 138 -12.26 -10.36 39.39
N ALA A 139 -13.21 -9.56 38.90
CA ALA A 139 -13.37 -9.37 37.47
C ALA A 139 -12.19 -8.50 37.02
N GLU A 140 -11.17 -9.13 36.43
CA GLU A 140 -10.16 -8.43 35.63
C GLU A 140 -10.90 -7.74 34.47
N ARG A 141 -11.28 -6.47 34.66
CA ARG A 141 -11.46 -5.58 33.52
C ARG A 141 -10.10 -5.54 32.84
N LYS A 142 -9.97 -6.12 31.64
CA LYS A 142 -8.83 -5.92 30.75
C LYS A 142 -8.70 -4.41 30.50
N GLU A 143 -8.00 -3.70 31.37
CA GLU A 143 -7.66 -2.29 31.17
C GLU A 143 -6.74 -2.23 29.95
N GLN A 144 -7.20 -1.51 28.93
CA GLN A 144 -6.39 -1.17 27.77
C GLN A 144 -5.11 -0.50 28.30
N LYS A 145 -3.97 -1.13 28.03
CA LYS A 145 -2.68 -0.73 28.56
C LYS A 145 -2.33 0.62 27.95
N ASP A 146 -2.20 1.63 28.80
CA ASP A 146 -1.71 2.97 28.49
C ASP A 146 -0.45 2.90 27.60
N ASP A 147 -0.61 3.04 26.28
CA ASP A 147 0.43 2.87 25.28
C ASP A 147 0.25 3.88 24.13
N ILE A 148 1.35 4.53 23.77
CA ILE A 148 1.34 5.63 22.80
C ILE A 148 1.04 5.18 21.38
N ASP A 149 1.46 3.98 21.00
CA ASP A 149 1.20 3.43 19.67
C ASP A 149 -0.25 3.00 19.55
N GLU A 150 -0.82 2.40 20.62
CA GLU A 150 -2.27 2.11 20.68
C GLU A 150 -3.11 3.39 20.59
N TRP A 151 -2.70 4.45 21.28
CA TRP A 151 -3.37 5.75 21.15
C TRP A 151 -3.24 6.32 19.74
N ILE A 152 -2.05 6.24 19.12
CA ILE A 152 -1.84 6.73 17.74
C ILE A 152 -2.76 5.98 16.77
N LEU A 153 -2.86 4.65 16.87
CA LEU A 153 -3.76 3.85 16.03
C LEU A 153 -5.23 4.29 16.18
N ALA A 154 -5.69 4.54 17.41
CA ALA A 154 -7.04 5.05 17.67
C ALA A 154 -7.23 6.50 17.16
N HIS A 155 -6.22 7.35 17.34
CA HIS A 155 -6.23 8.75 16.87
C HIS A 155 -6.27 8.83 15.34
N GLU A 156 -5.59 7.95 14.61
CA GLU A 156 -5.65 7.94 13.15
C GLU A 156 -7.04 7.61 12.61
N LYS A 157 -7.75 6.68 13.27
CA LYS A 157 -9.16 6.42 12.97
C LYS A 157 -10.03 7.66 13.21
N TYR A 158 -9.76 8.41 14.29
CA TYR A 158 -10.40 9.71 14.54
C TYR A 158 -10.09 10.74 13.44
N LEU A 159 -8.86 10.78 12.93
CA LEU A 159 -8.48 11.69 11.85
C LEU A 159 -9.15 11.31 10.52
N GLY A 160 -9.30 10.02 10.21
CA GLY A 160 -10.09 9.54 9.08
C GLY A 160 -11.56 9.95 9.16
N ASP A 161 -12.18 9.79 10.33
CA ASP A 161 -13.54 10.27 10.58
C ASP A 161 -13.65 11.81 10.48
N SER A 162 -12.67 12.54 11.01
CA SER A 162 -12.64 14.01 10.96
C SER A 162 -12.47 14.56 9.54
N GLU A 163 -11.71 13.84 8.70
CA GLU A 163 -11.59 14.10 7.26
C GLU A 163 -12.95 13.95 6.56
N ARG A 164 -13.71 12.90 6.90
CA ARG A 164 -15.06 12.70 6.37
C ARG A 164 -16.00 13.86 6.75
N LEU A 165 -15.81 14.46 7.91
CA LEU A 165 -16.62 15.58 8.41
C LEU A 165 -16.19 16.95 7.89
N GLY A 166 -15.17 17.03 7.04
CA GLY A 166 -14.71 18.29 6.45
C GLY A 166 -14.07 19.26 7.45
N LYS A 167 -13.54 18.75 8.56
CA LYS A 167 -12.71 19.57 9.46
C LYS A 167 -11.46 20.03 8.73
N GLU A 168 -10.92 21.19 9.13
CA GLU A 168 -9.63 21.69 8.65
C GLU A 168 -8.58 20.58 8.63
N TRP A 169 -7.89 20.43 7.51
CA TRP A 169 -7.03 19.28 7.26
C TRP A 169 -5.77 19.31 8.14
N GLN A 170 -5.36 20.50 8.59
CA GLN A 170 -4.23 20.71 9.50
C GLN A 170 -4.49 20.13 10.89
N HIS A 171 -5.76 19.94 11.26
CA HIS A 171 -6.12 19.39 12.57
C HIS A 171 -5.55 17.97 12.75
N GLY A 172 -4.79 17.79 13.84
CA GLY A 172 -4.12 16.54 14.20
C GLY A 172 -2.76 16.32 13.55
N LEU A 173 -2.33 17.22 12.65
CA LEU A 173 -0.99 17.18 12.06
C LEU A 173 0.01 17.96 12.92
N ILE A 174 1.28 17.60 12.80
CA ILE A 174 2.40 18.15 13.58
C ILE A 174 3.33 18.93 12.66
N THR A 175 3.85 20.06 13.15
CA THR A 175 4.80 20.92 12.42
C THR A 175 6.23 20.83 12.98
N LEU A 176 7.18 21.54 12.36
CA LEU A 176 8.55 21.69 12.89
C LEU A 176 8.70 22.91 13.82
N LYS A 177 7.60 23.46 14.34
CA LYS A 177 7.66 24.54 15.33
C LYS A 177 8.23 24.02 16.65
N ASP A 178 8.95 24.87 17.38
CA ASP A 178 9.62 24.48 18.61
C ASP A 178 8.64 23.94 19.65
N ASP A 179 7.49 24.62 19.89
CA ASP A 179 6.48 24.14 20.85
C ASP A 179 5.96 22.72 20.54
N ASP A 180 5.69 22.42 19.26
CA ASP A 180 5.27 21.09 18.81
C ASP A 180 6.42 20.08 19.02
N CYS A 181 7.62 20.42 18.56
CA CYS A 181 8.78 19.53 18.58
C CYS A 181 9.30 19.26 20.01
N ASP A 182 9.24 20.24 20.89
CA ASP A 182 9.66 20.12 22.28
C ASP A 182 8.65 19.27 23.07
N ALA A 183 7.35 19.39 22.78
CA ALA A 183 6.34 18.51 23.35
C ALA A 183 6.52 17.06 22.90
N ILE A 184 6.70 16.81 21.60
CA ILE A 184 6.80 15.44 21.06
C ILE A 184 8.18 14.80 21.27
N PHE A 185 9.26 15.58 21.36
CA PHE A 185 10.63 15.12 21.57
C PHE A 185 11.26 15.84 22.78
N PRO A 186 10.76 15.61 24.00
CA PRO A 186 11.14 16.37 25.19
C PRO A 186 12.61 16.20 25.60
N THR A 187 13.25 15.11 25.15
CA THR A 187 14.66 14.82 25.41
C THR A 187 15.58 15.20 24.24
N SER A 188 15.03 15.81 23.18
CA SER A 188 15.83 16.27 22.05
C SER A 188 16.62 17.52 22.39
N SER A 189 17.78 17.69 21.75
CA SER A 189 18.53 18.95 21.80
C SER A 189 18.36 19.68 20.47
N ASN A 190 18.04 20.97 20.50
CA ASN A 190 17.91 21.79 19.30
C ASN A 190 19.07 22.80 19.23
N THR A 191 19.78 22.81 18.10
CA THR A 191 20.86 23.75 17.80
C THR A 191 20.58 24.47 16.49
N SER A 192 21.40 25.45 16.12
CA SER A 192 21.29 26.09 14.80
C SER A 192 21.55 25.15 13.62
N HIS A 193 22.16 23.98 13.86
CA HIS A 193 22.52 23.02 12.82
C HIS A 193 21.53 21.87 12.71
N ALA A 194 21.03 21.37 13.85
CA ALA A 194 20.25 20.14 13.94
C ALA A 194 19.37 20.14 15.19
N ARG A 195 18.24 19.45 15.11
CA ARG A 195 17.55 18.89 16.28
C ARG A 195 17.91 17.41 16.38
N THR A 196 18.61 17.03 17.44
CA THR A 196 19.05 15.65 17.70
C THR A 196 18.06 14.97 18.62
N ILE A 197 17.41 13.92 18.13
CA ILE A 197 16.47 13.10 18.88
C ILE A 197 17.19 11.84 19.37
N THR A 198 17.29 11.67 20.68
CA THR A 198 17.82 10.46 21.30
C THR A 198 16.74 9.39 21.32
N ARG A 199 17.10 8.18 20.88
CA ARG A 199 16.18 7.05 20.81
C ARG A 199 16.45 6.07 21.92
N GLU A 200 15.39 5.52 22.50
CA GLU A 200 15.48 4.45 23.49
C GLU A 200 16.28 3.25 22.96
N ALA A 201 17.18 2.72 23.78
CA ALA A 201 18.00 1.57 23.38
C ALA A 201 17.16 0.30 23.23
N SER A 202 16.13 0.14 24.06
CA SER A 202 15.22 -0.99 24.01
C SER A 202 13.77 -0.53 24.11
N LEU A 203 12.95 -0.99 23.18
CA LEU A 203 11.50 -0.84 23.20
C LEU A 203 10.83 -2.22 23.34
N PRO A 204 9.68 -2.31 24.03
CA PRO A 204 8.93 -3.55 24.13
C PRO A 204 8.33 -3.94 22.77
N GLY A 205 7.98 -5.22 22.63
CA GLY A 205 7.50 -5.80 21.38
C GLY A 205 8.59 -6.53 20.59
N TYR A 206 8.22 -7.09 19.44
CA TYR A 206 9.09 -7.87 18.57
C TYR A 206 9.64 -6.94 17.48
N LYS A 207 10.97 -6.84 17.39
CA LYS A 207 11.66 -5.91 16.49
C LYS A 207 12.37 -6.69 15.41
N VAL A 208 12.28 -6.21 14.18
CA VAL A 208 13.00 -6.77 13.03
C VAL A 208 13.56 -5.63 12.19
N LEU A 209 14.62 -5.94 11.42
CA LEU A 209 15.27 -4.98 10.53
C LEU A 209 15.80 -3.73 11.26
N ASP A 210 16.18 -3.87 12.52
CA ASP A 210 16.69 -2.78 13.37
C ASP A 210 18.22 -2.74 13.44
N GLY A 211 18.92 -3.66 12.77
CA GLY A 211 20.38 -3.74 12.79
C GLY A 211 21.13 -2.53 12.22
N ARG A 212 20.44 -1.60 11.53
CA ARG A 212 20.98 -0.31 11.05
C ARG A 212 20.33 0.90 11.73
N ARG A 213 19.51 0.67 12.76
CA ARG A 213 18.88 1.71 13.58
C ARG A 213 19.95 2.41 14.43
N SER A 214 20.07 3.72 14.27
CA SER A 214 20.92 4.55 15.15
C SER A 214 20.19 4.92 16.44
N LEU A 215 20.94 5.04 17.54
CA LEU A 215 20.43 5.48 18.86
C LEU A 215 20.16 6.98 18.95
N ALA A 216 20.52 7.74 17.92
CA ALA A 216 20.13 9.12 17.75
C ALA A 216 19.82 9.39 16.27
N VAL A 217 19.01 10.40 16.00
CA VAL A 217 18.76 10.89 14.66
C VAL A 217 18.74 12.41 14.66
N ASP A 218 19.40 13.01 13.68
CA ASP A 218 19.37 14.45 13.45
C ASP A 218 18.29 14.79 12.42
N ILE A 219 17.44 15.74 12.76
CA ILE A 219 16.47 16.36 11.86
C ILE A 219 16.76 17.85 11.68
N GLN A 220 16.21 18.45 10.62
CA GLN A 220 16.33 19.89 10.41
C GLN A 220 15.78 20.67 11.63
N PRO A 221 16.50 21.69 12.11
CA PRO A 221 16.15 22.39 13.35
C PRO A 221 14.97 23.36 13.19
N SER A 222 14.53 23.63 11.96
CA SER A 222 13.41 24.53 11.67
C SER A 222 12.88 24.32 10.26
N VAL A 223 11.67 24.83 10.00
CA VAL A 223 11.05 24.90 8.67
C VAL A 223 11.96 25.63 7.66
N ALA A 224 12.62 26.72 8.09
CA ALA A 224 13.52 27.47 7.23
C ALA A 224 14.77 26.66 6.83
N ALA A 225 15.33 25.87 7.74
CA ALA A 225 16.43 24.97 7.45
C ALA A 225 15.99 23.84 6.51
N PHE A 226 14.82 23.25 6.77
CA PHE A 226 14.19 22.26 5.90
C PHE A 226 14.01 22.77 4.48
N ARG A 227 13.40 23.95 4.30
CA ARG A 227 13.17 24.56 2.98
C ARG A 227 14.46 24.70 2.18
N ARG A 228 15.53 25.22 2.78
CA ARG A 228 16.83 25.36 2.10
C ARG A 228 17.36 24.01 1.58
N VAL A 229 17.22 22.96 2.37
CA VAL A 229 17.68 21.62 1.98
C VAL A 229 16.75 21.01 0.93
N PHE A 230 15.43 21.18 1.07
CA PHE A 230 14.44 20.73 0.09
C PHE A 230 14.65 21.40 -1.28
N ASP A 231 14.85 22.73 -1.31
CA ASP A 231 15.11 23.48 -2.54
C ASP A 231 16.40 23.02 -3.23
N ARG A 232 17.45 22.72 -2.45
CA ARG A 232 18.70 22.13 -2.97
C ARG A 232 18.48 20.72 -3.50
N MET A 233 17.78 19.87 -2.75
CA MET A 233 17.55 18.48 -3.13
C MET A 233 16.63 18.35 -4.35
N SER A 234 15.72 19.29 -4.56
CA SER A 234 14.86 19.34 -5.75
C SER A 234 15.53 19.97 -6.97
N ASP A 235 16.83 20.28 -6.91
CA ASP A 235 17.60 20.97 -7.96
C ASP A 235 16.94 22.29 -8.41
N GLY A 236 16.15 22.93 -7.54
CA GLY A 236 15.38 24.13 -7.87
C GLY A 236 14.28 23.94 -8.90
N LEU A 237 13.91 22.69 -9.26
CA LEU A 237 12.91 22.38 -10.29
C LEU A 237 11.52 22.96 -9.98
N LEU A 238 11.22 23.20 -8.69
CA LEU A 238 9.95 23.74 -8.20
C LEU A 238 10.00 25.25 -7.88
N LYS A 239 11.07 25.94 -8.28
CA LYS A 239 11.22 27.38 -8.01
C LYS A 239 10.05 28.15 -8.65
N ASN A 240 9.46 29.07 -7.88
CA ASN A 240 8.30 29.87 -8.26
C ASN A 240 7.01 29.06 -8.55
N LEU A 241 6.93 27.80 -8.11
CA LEU A 241 5.69 27.04 -8.17
C LEU A 241 4.60 27.72 -7.31
N ASN A 242 3.39 27.79 -7.83
CA ASN A 242 2.21 28.10 -7.06
C ASN A 242 1.75 26.85 -6.29
N TRP A 243 1.92 26.88 -4.98
CA TRP A 243 1.65 25.75 -4.10
C TRP A 243 0.18 25.51 -3.77
N ASN A 244 -0.73 26.40 -4.19
CA ASN A 244 -2.16 26.18 -3.99
C ASN A 244 -2.58 24.83 -4.57
N ASN A 245 -3.26 24.01 -3.74
CA ASN A 245 -3.76 22.69 -4.11
C ASN A 245 -2.67 21.65 -4.45
N ILE A 246 -1.42 21.88 -4.05
CA ILE A 246 -0.29 20.98 -4.24
C ILE A 246 0.40 20.70 -2.90
N ILE A 247 0.80 19.45 -2.70
CA ILE A 247 1.84 19.10 -1.73
C ILE A 247 2.89 18.21 -2.39
N VAL A 248 4.10 18.24 -1.84
CA VAL A 248 5.12 17.21 -2.07
C VAL A 248 5.16 16.30 -0.86
N ALA A 249 5.20 14.99 -1.06
CA ALA A 249 5.21 14.03 0.05
C ALA A 249 6.19 12.87 -0.20
N GLY A 250 6.34 12.00 0.79
CA GLY A 250 7.12 10.77 0.64
C GLY A 250 8.64 10.95 0.78
N GLY A 251 9.39 10.24 -0.05
CA GLY A 251 10.83 10.01 0.19
C GLY A 251 11.69 11.28 0.15
N ILE A 252 11.39 12.23 -0.73
CA ILE A 252 12.16 13.48 -0.85
C ILE A 252 12.00 14.37 0.38
N VAL A 253 10.80 14.41 0.97
CA VAL A 253 10.48 15.20 2.17
C VAL A 253 11.25 14.66 3.36
N LEU A 254 11.18 13.35 3.60
CA LEU A 254 11.98 12.72 4.64
C LEU A 254 13.48 12.89 4.41
N GLY A 255 13.91 12.79 3.15
CA GLY A 255 15.31 13.02 2.81
C GLY A 255 15.80 14.43 3.12
N ALA A 256 14.98 15.44 2.84
CA ALA A 256 15.29 16.82 3.21
C ALA A 256 15.31 17.03 4.72
N LEU A 257 14.38 16.40 5.45
CA LEU A 257 14.34 16.42 6.91
C LEU A 257 15.59 15.81 7.55
N LEU A 258 16.10 14.70 7.01
CA LEU A 258 17.24 13.97 7.58
C LEU A 258 18.61 14.40 7.04
N SER A 259 18.67 15.20 5.96
CA SER A 259 19.93 15.65 5.36
C SER A 259 20.49 16.88 6.07
N VAL A 260 20.83 16.69 7.34
CA VAL A 260 21.53 17.67 8.19
C VAL A 260 23.00 17.73 7.78
N ALA A 261 23.65 18.90 7.94
CA ALA A 261 25.00 19.14 7.42
C ALA A 261 26.05 18.10 7.88
N GLY A 262 26.74 17.47 6.93
CA GLY A 262 27.76 16.44 7.16
C GLY A 262 28.21 15.76 5.86
N ALA A 263 29.34 15.04 5.87
CA ALA A 263 29.81 14.30 4.70
C ALA A 263 28.81 13.18 4.34
N GLY A 264 28.31 13.17 3.09
CA GLY A 264 27.34 12.19 2.61
C GLY A 264 25.85 12.52 2.87
N ALA A 265 25.54 13.68 3.46
CA ALA A 265 24.17 14.15 3.63
C ALA A 265 23.45 14.25 2.27
N GLY A 266 22.34 13.52 2.11
CA GLY A 266 21.56 13.50 0.87
C GLY A 266 21.87 12.38 -0.12
N GLU A 267 23.02 11.69 0.00
CA GLU A 267 23.46 10.66 -0.96
C GLU A 267 22.47 9.49 -1.09
N GLN A 268 22.00 8.96 0.05
CA GLN A 268 20.98 7.89 0.13
C GLN A 268 19.60 8.27 -0.45
N TRP A 269 19.43 9.55 -0.81
CA TRP A 269 18.20 10.10 -1.37
C TRP A 269 18.35 10.50 -2.83
N LYS A 270 19.51 10.32 -3.48
CA LYS A 270 19.74 10.72 -4.89
C LYS A 270 18.73 10.15 -5.89
N ALA A 271 18.26 8.92 -5.66
CA ALA A 271 17.27 8.26 -6.53
C ALA A 271 15.80 8.54 -6.14
N SER A 272 15.52 9.36 -5.11
CA SER A 272 14.15 9.71 -4.73
C SER A 272 13.49 10.60 -5.77
N ASP A 273 12.26 10.28 -6.16
CA ASP A 273 11.46 11.17 -7.00
C ASP A 273 10.81 12.29 -6.17
N ILE A 274 10.37 13.32 -6.87
CA ILE A 274 9.53 14.37 -6.28
C ILE A 274 8.08 13.96 -6.51
N ASP A 275 7.48 13.29 -5.53
CA ASP A 275 6.09 12.86 -5.56
C ASP A 275 5.16 14.05 -5.21
N ILE A 276 4.41 14.51 -6.21
CA ILE A 276 3.43 15.60 -6.12
C ILE A 276 2.02 15.02 -6.03
N TYR A 277 1.24 15.56 -5.10
CA TYR A 277 -0.18 15.27 -4.95
C TYR A 277 -0.98 16.55 -5.19
N ILE A 278 -2.04 16.43 -5.99
CA ILE A 278 -3.01 17.50 -6.23
C ILE A 278 -4.24 17.20 -5.36
N TYR A 279 -4.76 18.22 -4.67
CA TYR A 279 -5.90 18.04 -3.77
C TYR A 279 -6.96 19.12 -3.93
N GLY A 280 -8.22 18.76 -3.65
CA GLY A 280 -9.34 19.71 -3.56
C GLY A 280 -9.69 20.41 -4.88
N LEU A 281 -9.34 19.83 -6.03
CA LEU A 281 -9.67 20.33 -7.37
C LEU A 281 -10.60 19.35 -8.10
N THR A 282 -11.31 19.82 -9.12
CA THR A 282 -12.01 18.97 -10.09
C THR A 282 -11.02 18.38 -11.12
N PRO A 283 -11.38 17.34 -11.89
CA PRO A 283 -10.53 16.81 -12.96
C PRO A 283 -10.03 17.87 -13.95
N ALA A 284 -10.92 18.76 -14.40
CA ALA A 284 -10.57 19.85 -15.31
C ALA A 284 -9.56 20.83 -14.67
N GLN A 285 -9.79 21.23 -13.42
CA GLN A 285 -8.86 22.10 -12.69
C GLN A 285 -7.51 21.42 -12.40
N ALA A 286 -7.53 20.12 -12.12
CA ALA A 286 -6.31 19.32 -11.93
C ALA A 286 -5.51 19.22 -13.24
N ASN A 287 -6.19 19.10 -14.38
CA ASN A 287 -5.55 19.13 -15.71
C ASN A 287 -4.90 20.51 -15.98
N GLU A 288 -5.58 21.62 -15.67
CA GLU A 288 -4.98 22.96 -15.73
C GLU A 288 -3.75 23.08 -14.80
N LYS A 289 -3.82 22.49 -13.61
CA LYS A 289 -2.70 22.47 -12.67
C LYS A 289 -1.50 21.69 -13.22
N LEU A 290 -1.71 20.67 -14.06
CA LEU A 290 -0.63 19.97 -14.76
C LEU A 290 0.11 20.89 -15.76
N HIS A 291 -0.60 21.79 -16.46
CA HIS A 291 0.02 22.78 -17.34
C HIS A 291 0.94 23.73 -16.56
N GLU A 292 0.46 24.26 -15.42
CA GLU A 292 1.26 25.12 -14.53
C GLU A 292 2.51 24.39 -13.99
N LEU A 293 2.34 23.16 -13.53
CA LEU A 293 3.42 22.31 -13.04
C LEU A 293 4.49 22.06 -14.11
N PHE A 294 4.07 21.70 -15.33
CA PHE A 294 5.00 21.42 -16.42
C PHE A 294 5.70 22.67 -16.93
N ALA A 295 5.00 23.82 -16.97
CA ALA A 295 5.60 25.11 -17.30
C ALA A 295 6.68 25.51 -16.28
N THR A 296 6.40 25.32 -14.98
CA THR A 296 7.36 25.56 -13.90
C THR A 296 8.58 24.66 -14.05
N PHE A 297 8.37 23.35 -14.22
CA PHE A 297 9.43 22.38 -14.45
C PHE A 297 10.31 22.79 -15.63
N LYS A 298 9.73 23.07 -16.80
CA LYS A 298 10.48 23.46 -18.01
C LYS A 298 11.27 24.76 -17.84
N THR A 299 10.70 25.75 -17.15
CA THR A 299 11.37 27.04 -16.92
C THR A 299 12.59 26.90 -16.01
N ASN A 300 12.55 25.93 -15.09
CA ASN A 300 13.64 25.67 -14.16
C ASN A 300 14.67 24.64 -14.66
N LEU A 301 14.44 24.01 -15.83
CA LEU A 301 15.42 23.12 -16.43
C LEU A 301 16.67 23.89 -16.89
N PRO A 302 17.87 23.29 -16.77
CA PRO A 302 19.07 23.85 -17.38
C PRO A 302 18.89 24.01 -18.89
N ALA A 303 19.49 25.05 -19.47
CA ALA A 303 19.37 25.37 -20.89
C ALA A 303 19.62 24.13 -21.78
N ARG A 304 18.74 23.94 -22.78
CA ARG A 304 18.77 22.81 -23.74
C ARG A 304 18.51 21.42 -23.12
N SER A 305 18.10 21.32 -21.86
CA SER A 305 17.70 20.03 -21.30
C SER A 305 16.38 19.57 -21.93
N PRO A 306 16.26 18.28 -22.28
CA PRO A 306 15.01 17.75 -22.83
C PRO A 306 13.93 17.68 -21.74
N ALA A 307 12.66 17.75 -22.14
CA ALA A 307 11.52 17.50 -21.28
C ALA A 307 10.65 16.42 -21.92
N LEU A 308 10.34 15.37 -21.16
CA LEU A 308 9.47 14.28 -21.56
C LEU A 308 8.42 14.07 -20.48
N ILE A 309 7.17 13.92 -20.88
CA ILE A 309 6.07 13.53 -20.00
C ILE A 309 5.75 12.08 -20.33
N VAL A 310 5.62 11.24 -19.31
CA VAL A 310 5.17 9.85 -19.46
C VAL A 310 3.96 9.64 -18.56
N ARG A 311 2.94 8.98 -19.07
CA ARG A 311 1.67 8.72 -18.38
C ARG A 311 1.38 7.23 -18.33
N ASN A 312 1.18 6.70 -17.12
CA ASN A 312 0.59 5.39 -16.87
C ASN A 312 -0.74 5.53 -16.10
N SER A 313 -1.31 4.41 -15.67
CA SER A 313 -2.58 4.34 -14.96
C SER A 313 -2.58 4.99 -13.57
N LYS A 314 -1.39 5.30 -13.01
CA LYS A 314 -1.20 5.76 -11.62
C LYS A 314 -0.56 7.13 -11.51
N THR A 315 0.21 7.54 -12.53
CA THR A 315 1.11 8.69 -12.46
C THR A 315 1.28 9.37 -13.82
N ILE A 316 1.51 10.68 -13.78
CA ILE A 316 2.15 11.45 -14.84
C ILE A 316 3.53 11.85 -14.33
N THR A 317 4.60 11.45 -15.03
CA THR A 317 5.97 11.70 -14.59
C THR A 317 6.73 12.53 -15.62
N PHE A 318 7.36 13.60 -15.15
CA PHE A 318 8.24 14.46 -15.93
C PHE A 318 9.68 13.98 -15.83
N TYR A 319 10.30 13.77 -16.99
CA TYR A 319 11.67 13.34 -17.15
C TYR A 319 12.49 14.39 -17.88
N SER A 320 13.77 14.48 -17.49
CA SER A 320 14.80 15.19 -18.23
C SER A 320 16.06 14.31 -18.32
N ARG A 321 17.24 14.90 -18.39
CA ARG A 321 18.53 14.19 -18.30
C ARG A 321 18.83 13.78 -16.87
N TYR A 322 19.42 12.60 -16.68
CA TYR A 322 20.08 12.25 -15.41
C TYR A 322 21.22 13.27 -15.12
N PRO A 323 21.45 13.67 -13.86
CA PRO A 323 20.81 13.22 -12.62
C PRO A 323 19.61 14.06 -12.16
N LEU A 324 19.03 14.93 -13.00
CA LEU A 324 17.90 15.79 -12.59
C LEU A 324 16.72 14.94 -12.14
N ARG A 325 16.19 15.21 -10.95
CA ARG A 325 15.10 14.39 -10.40
C ARG A 325 13.85 14.38 -11.29
N ARG A 326 13.16 13.24 -11.26
CA ARG A 326 11.84 13.09 -11.87
C ARG A 326 10.80 13.76 -10.97
N ILE A 327 9.85 14.45 -11.59
CA ILE A 327 8.65 14.94 -10.90
C ILE A 327 7.52 13.96 -11.23
N GLN A 328 6.97 13.32 -10.21
CA GLN A 328 5.91 12.32 -10.36
C GLN A 328 4.62 12.86 -9.77
N ILE A 329 3.63 13.13 -10.61
CA ILE A 329 2.29 13.55 -10.20
C ILE A 329 1.45 12.29 -10.01
N VAL A 330 0.99 12.06 -8.78
CA VAL A 330 0.13 10.92 -8.44
C VAL A 330 -1.30 11.19 -8.91
N LEU A 331 -1.87 10.28 -9.70
CA LEU A 331 -3.21 10.40 -10.29
C LEU A 331 -4.33 9.98 -9.31
N LYS A 332 -4.26 10.53 -8.10
CA LYS A 332 -5.24 10.33 -7.03
C LYS A 332 -5.71 11.70 -6.56
N LEU A 333 -6.95 12.06 -6.89
CA LEU A 333 -7.50 13.39 -6.64
C LEU A 333 -8.10 13.43 -5.23
N VAL A 334 -7.21 13.52 -4.25
CA VAL A 334 -7.57 13.53 -2.83
C VAL A 334 -8.26 14.83 -2.42
N ARG A 335 -9.04 14.79 -1.33
CA ARG A 335 -9.74 15.96 -0.81
C ARG A 335 -8.82 16.94 -0.08
N SER A 336 -7.81 16.43 0.62
CA SER A 336 -6.89 17.25 1.41
C SER A 336 -5.51 16.61 1.57
N PRO A 337 -4.49 17.36 2.03
CA PRO A 337 -3.19 16.81 2.41
C PRO A 337 -3.25 15.73 3.49
N ARG A 338 -4.15 15.84 4.48
CA ARG A 338 -4.31 14.81 5.53
C ARG A 338 -4.73 13.47 4.95
N ALA A 339 -5.64 13.46 3.97
CA ALA A 339 -6.04 12.24 3.27
C ALA A 339 -4.87 11.58 2.53
N VAL A 340 -3.95 12.38 1.97
CA VAL A 340 -2.70 11.84 1.38
C VAL A 340 -1.85 11.18 2.45
N LEU A 341 -1.63 11.88 3.58
CA LEU A 341 -0.77 11.38 4.65
C LEU A 341 -1.30 10.09 5.27
N LEU A 342 -2.62 10.00 5.51
CA LEU A 342 -3.25 8.81 6.07
C LEU A 342 -2.97 7.58 5.20
N ASN A 343 -2.96 7.74 3.86
CA ASN A 343 -2.75 6.66 2.89
C ASN A 343 -1.33 6.10 2.80
N PHE A 344 -0.32 6.74 3.40
CA PHE A 344 1.06 6.22 3.37
C PHE A 344 1.20 4.88 4.08
N ASP A 345 1.94 3.98 3.44
CA ASP A 345 2.17 2.60 3.89
C ASP A 345 3.05 2.50 5.15
N LEU A 346 4.16 3.22 5.16
CA LEU A 346 5.15 3.26 6.23
C LEU A 346 5.02 4.54 7.04
N ASP A 347 5.10 4.41 8.36
CA ASP A 347 4.90 5.50 9.32
C ASP A 347 5.88 6.65 9.07
N ILE A 348 7.16 6.33 8.85
CA ILE A 348 8.20 7.33 8.60
C ILE A 348 8.02 8.12 7.30
N CYS A 349 7.14 7.68 6.40
CA CYS A 349 6.85 8.37 5.15
C CYS A 349 5.65 9.33 5.24
N ALA A 350 4.91 9.30 6.34
CA ALA A 350 3.65 10.05 6.49
C ALA A 350 3.89 11.53 6.83
N MET A 351 4.53 12.23 5.89
CA MET A 351 4.89 13.65 5.97
C MET A 351 4.82 14.33 4.61
N CYS A 352 4.57 15.64 4.60
CA CYS A 352 4.52 16.44 3.40
C CYS A 352 5.04 17.87 3.61
N TRP A 353 5.28 18.54 2.48
CA TRP A 353 5.63 19.94 2.36
C TRP A 353 4.60 20.61 1.46
N ASP A 354 3.96 21.68 1.94
CA ASP A 354 2.92 22.43 1.21
C ASP A 354 3.45 23.71 0.54
N GLY A 355 4.77 23.92 0.51
CA GLY A 355 5.39 25.16 0.00
C GLY A 355 5.67 26.23 1.06
N ASN A 356 5.06 26.11 2.23
CA ASN A 356 5.20 27.05 3.33
C ASN A 356 5.53 26.37 4.67
N GLU A 357 4.88 25.26 4.98
CA GLU A 357 4.97 24.54 6.24
C GLU A 357 5.24 23.03 6.02
N PHE A 358 5.97 22.45 6.96
CA PHE A 358 6.19 21.01 7.03
C PHE A 358 5.12 20.36 7.90
N TRP A 359 4.55 19.26 7.43
CA TRP A 359 3.51 18.53 8.13
C TRP A 359 3.85 17.06 8.26
N MET A 360 3.53 16.45 9.42
CA MET A 360 3.63 15.02 9.61
C MET A 360 2.51 14.47 10.49
N LEU A 361 2.17 13.18 10.31
CA LEU A 361 1.26 12.48 11.19
C LEU A 361 1.95 12.06 12.51
N PRO A 362 1.19 11.86 13.61
CA PRO A 362 1.74 11.35 14.86
C PRO A 362 2.56 10.07 14.71
N ARG A 363 2.13 9.14 13.85
CA ARG A 363 2.89 7.91 13.57
C ARG A 363 4.29 8.18 13.00
N ALA A 364 4.46 9.24 12.20
CA ALA A 364 5.75 9.63 11.61
C ALA A 364 6.66 10.27 12.66
N ALA A 365 6.12 11.15 13.52
CA ALA A 365 6.86 11.72 14.64
C ALA A 365 7.37 10.61 15.58
N ARG A 366 6.50 9.67 15.96
CA ARG A 366 6.87 8.50 16.76
C ARG A 366 7.89 7.60 16.03
N ALA A 367 7.82 7.45 14.71
CA ALA A 367 8.83 6.71 13.95
C ALA A 367 10.20 7.41 13.94
N LEU A 368 10.26 8.76 13.94
CA LEU A 368 11.51 9.51 14.12
C LEU A 368 12.14 9.24 15.49
N GLU A 369 11.33 9.31 16.56
CA GLU A 369 11.75 9.06 17.94
C GLU A 369 12.19 7.62 18.18
N THR A 370 11.42 6.66 17.69
CA THR A 370 11.66 5.24 18.00
C THR A 370 12.57 4.56 17.00
N GLY A 371 12.68 5.04 15.76
CA GLY A 371 13.36 4.34 14.67
C GLY A 371 12.59 3.13 14.13
N PHE A 372 11.27 3.08 14.35
CA PHE A 372 10.42 1.96 13.95
C PHE A 372 9.15 2.41 13.25
N ASN A 373 8.76 1.65 12.23
CA ASN A 373 7.37 1.60 11.77
C ASN A 373 6.64 0.51 12.58
N VAL A 374 5.43 0.78 13.03
CA VAL A 374 4.59 -0.20 13.72
C VAL A 374 3.89 -1.09 12.71
N PHE A 375 4.02 -2.38 12.95
CA PHE A 375 3.33 -3.41 12.19
C PHE A 375 1.82 -3.32 12.45
N THR A 376 1.06 -3.35 11.37
CA THR A 376 -0.38 -3.64 11.35
C THR A 376 -0.65 -4.52 10.14
N MET A 377 -1.74 -5.28 10.15
CA MET A 377 -2.16 -6.10 9.01
C MET A 377 -2.49 -5.25 7.78
N ASN A 378 -2.82 -3.96 7.95
CA ASN A 378 -2.91 -3.01 6.84
C ASN A 378 -1.62 -2.89 6.02
N MET A 379 -0.44 -3.17 6.59
CA MET A 379 0.81 -3.22 5.82
C MET A 379 0.79 -4.34 4.77
N ILE A 380 0.02 -5.40 4.98
CA ILE A 380 -0.05 -6.56 4.07
C ILE A 380 -1.34 -6.50 3.23
N GLN A 381 -2.44 -6.09 3.86
CA GLN A 381 -3.80 -6.26 3.36
C GLN A 381 -4.49 -4.94 3.01
N GLY A 382 -3.85 -3.80 3.29
CA GLY A 382 -4.39 -2.49 3.01
C GLY A 382 -4.64 -2.29 1.52
N HIS A 383 -5.82 -1.77 1.17
CA HIS A 383 -6.14 -1.47 -0.22
C HIS A 383 -5.62 -0.09 -0.62
N TYR A 384 -5.24 0.11 -1.88
CA TYR A 384 -4.72 1.40 -2.37
C TYR A 384 -5.72 2.55 -2.23
N LEU A 385 -7.01 2.22 -2.34
CA LEU A 385 -8.14 3.15 -2.18
C LEU A 385 -8.65 3.27 -0.72
N SER A 386 -8.06 2.54 0.23
CA SER A 386 -8.40 2.62 1.67
C SER A 386 -7.61 3.73 2.37
N GLU A 387 -7.92 3.95 3.66
CA GLU A 387 -7.22 4.91 4.51
C GLU A 387 -5.73 4.61 4.64
N ARG A 388 -5.30 3.35 4.64
CA ARG A 388 -3.88 2.94 4.62
C ARG A 388 -3.67 1.85 3.57
N ARG A 389 -2.70 2.06 2.67
CA ARG A 389 -2.36 1.09 1.61
C ARG A 389 -1.40 0.00 2.11
N ALA A 390 -1.45 -1.18 1.50
CA ALA A 390 -0.44 -2.21 1.71
C ALA A 390 0.95 -1.73 1.27
N THR A 391 1.97 -2.10 2.03
CA THR A 391 3.36 -1.80 1.71
C THR A 391 3.90 -2.77 0.67
N GLN A 392 4.90 -2.31 -0.07
CA GLN A 392 5.71 -3.16 -0.93
C GLN A 392 6.93 -3.64 -0.14
N GLU A 393 7.32 -4.90 -0.34
CA GLU A 393 8.49 -5.50 0.28
C GLU A 393 9.76 -4.65 0.09
N GLN A 394 10.00 -4.16 -1.12
CA GLN A 394 11.15 -3.31 -1.43
C GLN A 394 11.22 -2.06 -0.54
N ARG A 395 10.07 -1.50 -0.17
CA ARG A 395 9.99 -0.32 0.69
C ARG A 395 10.40 -0.69 2.11
N VAL A 396 9.93 -1.81 2.65
CA VAL A 396 10.31 -2.27 4.00
C VAL A 396 11.84 -2.34 4.14
N PHE A 397 12.52 -3.01 3.22
CA PHE A 397 13.98 -3.16 3.26
C PHE A 397 14.72 -1.86 2.92
N LYS A 398 14.22 -1.05 1.99
CA LYS A 398 14.78 0.28 1.68
C LYS A 398 14.78 1.21 2.90
N TYR A 399 13.73 1.18 3.72
CA TYR A 399 13.64 2.02 4.92
C TYR A 399 14.37 1.40 6.12
N ALA A 400 14.49 0.07 6.19
CA ALA A 400 15.42 -0.59 7.10
C ALA A 400 16.88 -0.16 6.85
N ASP A 401 17.29 -0.08 5.57
CA ASP A 401 18.61 0.43 5.17
C ASP A 401 18.85 1.89 5.61
N ARG A 402 17.77 2.65 5.80
CA ARG A 402 17.77 4.04 6.28
C ARG A 402 17.63 4.16 7.81
N GLY A 403 17.68 3.04 8.52
CA GLY A 403 17.63 2.98 9.99
C GLY A 403 16.22 2.99 10.59
N TYR A 404 15.20 2.57 9.82
CA TYR A 404 13.82 2.44 10.27
C TYR A 404 13.33 0.99 10.13
N GLY A 405 13.37 0.24 11.23
CA GLY A 405 12.92 -1.16 11.28
C GLY A 405 11.39 -1.30 11.39
N LEU A 406 10.93 -2.52 11.65
CA LEU A 406 9.54 -2.79 12.02
C LEU A 406 9.44 -3.22 13.48
N ARG A 407 8.37 -2.79 14.15
CA ARG A 407 8.02 -3.21 15.51
C ARG A 407 6.61 -3.76 15.56
N ILE A 408 6.48 -5.00 16.01
CA ILE A 408 5.19 -5.63 16.35
C ILE A 408 4.94 -5.32 17.83
N LEU A 409 3.79 -4.72 18.13
CA LEU A 409 3.46 -4.26 19.47
C LEU A 409 3.24 -5.42 20.46
N PRO A 410 3.44 -5.20 21.76
CA PRO A 410 3.13 -6.21 22.78
C PRO A 410 1.70 -6.76 22.71
N SER A 411 0.72 -5.94 22.35
CA SER A 411 -0.68 -6.35 22.17
C SER A 411 -0.87 -7.46 21.13
N TYR A 412 -0.16 -7.37 20.00
CA TYR A 412 -0.15 -8.39 18.97
C TYR A 412 0.52 -9.68 19.45
N ILE A 413 1.61 -9.57 20.20
CA ILE A 413 2.30 -10.75 20.74
C ILE A 413 1.41 -11.44 21.77
N SER A 414 0.79 -10.67 22.68
CA SER A 414 -0.11 -11.20 23.69
C SER A 414 -1.38 -11.82 23.09
N SER A 415 -1.85 -11.34 21.93
CA SER A 415 -3.04 -11.91 21.28
C SER A 415 -2.79 -13.31 20.71
N LEU A 416 -1.55 -13.70 20.42
CA LEU A 416 -1.22 -15.02 19.90
C LEU A 416 -1.59 -16.15 20.86
N GLU A 417 -1.51 -15.93 22.17
CA GLU A 417 -1.92 -16.94 23.17
C GLU A 417 -3.42 -17.23 23.09
N GLU A 418 -4.25 -16.21 22.87
CA GLU A 418 -5.69 -16.36 22.70
C GLU A 418 -6.02 -17.04 21.36
N SER A 419 -5.38 -16.59 20.27
CA SER A 419 -5.63 -17.12 18.93
C SER A 419 -5.08 -18.54 18.73
N LYS A 420 -4.08 -18.99 19.51
CA LYS A 420 -3.51 -20.35 19.43
C LYS A 420 -4.58 -21.45 19.51
N SER A 421 -5.55 -21.28 20.40
CA SER A 421 -6.67 -22.22 20.58
C SER A 421 -7.67 -22.22 19.41
N LYS A 422 -7.70 -21.15 18.62
CA LYS A 422 -8.63 -20.94 17.50
C LYS A 422 -7.98 -21.10 16.12
N LEU A 423 -6.67 -21.42 16.06
CA LEU A 423 -5.92 -21.44 14.80
C LEU A 423 -6.60 -22.26 13.70
N GLN A 424 -7.16 -23.41 14.06
CA GLN A 424 -7.90 -24.26 13.13
C GLN A 424 -9.15 -23.56 12.58
N ASP A 425 -9.94 -22.92 13.46
CA ASP A 425 -11.17 -22.22 13.09
C ASP A 425 -10.89 -20.98 12.22
N ILE A 426 -9.82 -20.26 12.53
CA ILE A 426 -9.46 -19.04 11.80
C ILE A 426 -8.63 -19.32 10.56
N SER A 427 -8.12 -20.54 10.36
CA SER A 427 -7.22 -20.92 9.26
C SER A 427 -7.79 -20.65 7.86
N ARG A 428 -9.13 -20.65 7.72
CA ARG A 428 -9.83 -20.61 6.43
C ARG A 428 -9.32 -21.68 5.46
N ASP A 429 -9.18 -22.90 5.98
CA ASP A 429 -8.73 -24.09 5.25
C ASP A 429 -7.24 -24.07 4.84
N GLU A 430 -6.44 -23.11 5.33
CA GLU A 430 -4.98 -23.15 5.24
C GLU A 430 -4.38 -24.13 6.26
N VAL A 431 -3.33 -24.85 5.86
CA VAL A 431 -2.45 -25.52 6.83
C VAL A 431 -1.53 -24.48 7.45
N LEU A 432 -1.64 -24.29 8.76
CA LEU A 432 -0.84 -23.34 9.53
C LEU A 432 0.19 -24.06 10.41
N PHE A 433 1.37 -23.48 10.54
CA PHE A 433 2.29 -23.73 11.64
C PHE A 433 1.69 -23.25 12.98
N GLY A 434 2.32 -23.66 14.08
CA GLY A 434 2.11 -22.99 15.37
C GLY A 434 2.51 -21.50 15.32
N VAL A 435 2.06 -20.72 16.30
CA VAL A 435 2.30 -19.25 16.36
C VAL A 435 3.54 -18.85 17.16
N ASP A 436 4.49 -19.75 17.35
CA ASP A 436 5.75 -19.44 18.02
C ASP A 436 6.66 -18.62 17.09
N MET A 437 6.64 -17.31 17.29
CA MET A 437 7.38 -16.37 16.46
C MET A 437 8.90 -16.62 16.49
N GLU A 438 9.48 -16.96 17.64
CA GLU A 438 10.93 -17.16 17.73
C GLU A 438 11.38 -18.46 17.07
N LYS A 439 10.60 -19.54 17.25
CA LYS A 439 10.85 -20.81 16.55
C LYS A 439 10.77 -20.62 15.04
N ILE A 440 9.73 -19.94 14.55
CA ILE A 440 9.55 -19.66 13.11
C ILE A 440 10.69 -18.79 12.57
N ALA A 441 11.06 -17.73 13.29
CA ALA A 441 12.11 -16.81 12.88
C ALA A 441 13.48 -17.51 12.81
N THR A 442 13.79 -18.36 13.79
CA THR A 442 15.03 -19.15 13.84
C THR A 442 15.11 -20.11 12.65
N ALA A 443 14.08 -20.93 12.44
CA ALA A 443 14.04 -21.85 11.30
C ALA A 443 14.11 -21.12 9.94
N SER A 444 13.52 -19.93 9.85
CA SER A 444 13.57 -19.11 8.61
C SER A 444 14.98 -18.56 8.33
N ARG A 445 15.75 -18.24 9.38
CA ARG A 445 17.16 -17.83 9.27
C ARG A 445 18.06 -18.99 8.85
N GLU A 446 17.89 -20.15 9.48
CA GLU A 446 18.61 -21.38 9.13
C GLU A 446 18.35 -21.76 7.67
N TRP A 447 17.09 -21.79 7.24
CA TRP A 447 16.71 -22.07 5.86
C TRP A 447 17.40 -21.11 4.88
N THR A 448 17.40 -19.82 5.17
CA THR A 448 18.01 -18.82 4.28
C THR A 448 19.52 -19.01 4.18
N ARG A 449 20.18 -19.31 5.31
CA ARG A 449 21.62 -19.60 5.33
C ARG A 449 21.94 -20.80 4.44
N THR A 450 21.19 -21.89 4.56
CA THR A 450 21.34 -23.08 3.69
C THR A 450 21.18 -22.72 2.21
N VAL A 451 20.11 -22.02 1.83
CA VAL A 451 19.86 -21.66 0.42
C VAL A 451 20.97 -20.78 -0.14
N VAL A 452 21.48 -19.84 0.65
CA VAL A 452 22.63 -19.01 0.24
C VAL A 452 23.88 -19.87 0.09
N GLU A 453 24.20 -20.73 1.07
CA GLU A 453 25.37 -21.62 1.03
C GLU A 453 25.35 -22.58 -0.17
N GLU A 454 24.20 -23.18 -0.49
CA GLU A 454 24.03 -24.03 -1.67
C GLU A 454 24.26 -23.26 -2.97
N ARG A 455 23.79 -22.01 -3.04
CA ARG A 455 23.85 -21.20 -4.25
C ARG A 455 25.24 -20.63 -4.53
N VAL A 456 25.95 -20.22 -3.49
CA VAL A 456 27.23 -19.51 -3.65
C VAL A 456 28.44 -20.27 -3.08
N GLY A 457 28.24 -21.43 -2.43
CA GLY A 457 29.29 -22.27 -1.79
C GLY A 457 29.47 -21.97 -0.29
N SER A 458 30.33 -22.72 0.42
CA SER A 458 30.65 -22.43 1.84
C SER A 458 31.40 -21.10 2.02
N TYR A 459 31.29 -20.49 3.21
CA TYR A 459 31.92 -19.21 3.54
C TYR A 459 33.44 -19.34 3.65
N ASP A 460 34.16 -18.70 2.73
CA ASP A 460 35.59 -18.42 2.87
C ASP A 460 35.79 -16.90 3.06
N SER A 461 36.30 -16.52 4.23
CA SER A 461 36.57 -15.12 4.60
C SER A 461 37.56 -14.40 3.68
N ALA A 462 38.30 -15.11 2.82
CA ALA A 462 39.27 -14.54 1.89
C ALA A 462 38.72 -14.28 0.46
N ALA A 463 37.49 -14.69 0.14
CA ALA A 463 36.90 -14.57 -1.20
C ALA A 463 36.15 -13.23 -1.42
N PRO A 464 36.03 -12.73 -2.68
CA PRO A 464 35.19 -11.58 -2.98
C PRO A 464 33.73 -11.82 -2.59
N LYS A 465 33.08 -10.79 -2.02
CA LYS A 465 31.68 -10.87 -1.55
C LYS A 465 30.75 -11.35 -2.66
N ARG A 466 30.04 -12.45 -2.39
CA ARG A 466 29.09 -13.08 -3.32
C ARG A 466 27.81 -12.25 -3.42
N ILE A 467 27.25 -12.17 -4.63
CA ILE A 467 26.05 -11.38 -4.94
C ILE A 467 24.84 -12.30 -4.91
N VAL A 468 23.84 -11.97 -4.09
CA VAL A 468 22.57 -12.70 -3.95
C VAL A 468 21.42 -11.69 -4.08
N ALA A 469 20.26 -12.10 -4.56
CA ALA A 469 19.07 -11.27 -4.67
C ALA A 469 17.93 -11.77 -3.78
N HIS A 470 16.96 -10.91 -3.47
CA HIS A 470 15.74 -11.36 -2.79
C HIS A 470 14.94 -12.35 -3.65
N GLY A 471 14.96 -12.20 -4.99
CA GLY A 471 14.37 -13.17 -5.92
C GLY A 471 14.99 -14.58 -5.84
N ASP A 472 16.17 -14.73 -5.26
CA ASP A 472 16.83 -16.03 -5.12
C ASP A 472 16.21 -16.91 -4.03
N LEU A 473 15.45 -16.32 -3.11
CA LEU A 473 14.68 -17.02 -2.08
C LEU A 473 13.29 -17.42 -2.55
N ASP A 474 12.87 -16.95 -3.72
CA ASP A 474 11.56 -17.25 -4.29
C ASP A 474 11.60 -18.52 -5.15
N ASN A 475 10.60 -19.37 -4.95
CA ASN A 475 10.50 -20.64 -5.64
C ASN A 475 9.60 -20.60 -6.88
N LYS A 476 9.14 -19.42 -7.32
CA LYS A 476 8.15 -19.20 -8.40
C LYS A 476 6.74 -19.72 -8.14
N HIS A 477 6.52 -20.47 -7.06
CA HIS A 477 5.24 -21.08 -6.70
C HIS A 477 4.54 -20.37 -5.53
N GLN A 478 5.19 -19.40 -4.90
CA GLN A 478 4.65 -18.65 -3.77
C GLN A 478 3.49 -17.74 -4.21
N LEU A 479 2.28 -18.29 -4.25
CA LEU A 479 1.04 -17.60 -4.59
C LEU A 479 0.17 -17.39 -3.34
N SER A 480 -0.34 -16.17 -3.21
CA SER A 480 -1.34 -15.81 -2.20
C SER A 480 -2.50 -15.05 -2.83
N SER A 481 -3.65 -15.15 -2.18
CA SER A 481 -4.83 -14.34 -2.44
C SER A 481 -4.77 -12.96 -1.78
N GLU A 482 -3.76 -12.67 -0.94
CA GLU A 482 -3.53 -11.33 -0.40
C GLU A 482 -3.23 -10.30 -1.51
N PRO A 483 -3.52 -8.99 -1.30
CA PRO A 483 -3.38 -7.96 -2.33
C PRO A 483 -2.00 -7.91 -3.02
N GLN A 484 -0.93 -8.19 -2.27
CA GLN A 484 0.44 -8.21 -2.78
C GLN A 484 0.87 -9.56 -3.39
N GLY A 485 -0.04 -10.53 -3.48
CA GLY A 485 0.09 -11.79 -4.24
C GLY A 485 1.30 -12.65 -3.87
N ARG A 486 2.45 -12.35 -4.47
CA ARG A 486 3.71 -13.09 -4.34
C ARG A 486 4.73 -12.44 -3.39
N SER A 487 4.36 -11.33 -2.77
CA SER A 487 5.22 -10.61 -1.83
C SER A 487 5.68 -11.49 -0.66
N CYS A 488 6.93 -11.28 -0.23
CA CYS A 488 7.49 -11.94 0.94
C CYS A 488 6.75 -11.56 2.23
N LEU A 489 6.00 -10.45 2.22
CA LEU A 489 5.19 -9.99 3.34
C LEU A 489 3.91 -10.79 3.54
N THR A 490 3.58 -11.72 2.64
CA THR A 490 2.33 -12.50 2.72
C THR A 490 2.30 -13.50 3.87
N GLY A 491 3.44 -13.84 4.49
CA GLY A 491 3.51 -14.68 5.69
C GLY A 491 4.77 -14.39 6.51
N PHE A 492 4.72 -14.60 7.82
CA PHE A 492 5.83 -14.24 8.72
C PHE A 492 7.10 -15.02 8.44
N SER A 493 7.02 -16.35 8.25
CA SER A 493 8.20 -17.16 7.91
C SER A 493 8.85 -16.70 6.61
N LEU A 494 8.04 -16.41 5.58
CA LEU A 494 8.55 -15.92 4.29
C LEU A 494 9.23 -14.56 4.45
N PHE A 495 8.62 -13.64 5.23
CA PHE A 495 9.24 -12.37 5.53
C PHE A 495 10.56 -12.54 6.28
N MET A 496 10.62 -13.42 7.29
CA MET A 496 11.83 -13.68 8.07
C MET A 496 12.97 -14.29 7.24
N ARG A 497 12.68 -15.03 6.16
CA ARG A 497 13.73 -15.47 5.21
C ARG A 497 14.41 -14.30 4.53
N HIS A 498 13.64 -13.30 4.10
CA HIS A 498 14.19 -12.11 3.48
C HIS A 498 14.89 -11.21 4.52
N VAL A 499 14.38 -11.16 5.76
CA VAL A 499 15.07 -10.50 6.89
C VAL A 499 16.44 -11.14 7.13
N ALA A 500 16.54 -12.47 7.13
CA ALA A 500 17.80 -13.18 7.29
C ALA A 500 18.82 -12.80 6.22
N LEU A 501 18.40 -12.72 4.95
CA LEU A 501 19.27 -12.26 3.86
C LEU A 501 19.81 -10.84 4.11
N TRP A 502 18.95 -9.93 4.58
CA TRP A 502 19.35 -8.57 4.94
C TRP A 502 20.31 -8.54 6.13
N GLU A 503 20.07 -9.37 7.16
CA GLU A 503 20.96 -9.53 8.31
C GLU A 503 22.35 -10.02 7.89
N MET A 504 22.43 -10.96 6.94
CA MET A 504 23.69 -11.45 6.37
C MET A 504 24.45 -10.37 5.60
N GLU A 505 23.77 -9.54 4.80
CA GLU A 505 24.41 -8.38 4.15
C GLU A 505 24.96 -7.41 5.18
N LYS A 506 24.19 -7.13 6.24
CA LYS A 506 24.60 -6.25 7.35
C LYS A 506 25.80 -6.83 8.10
N ALA A 507 25.89 -8.15 8.26
CA ALA A 507 27.05 -8.83 8.83
C ALA A 507 28.27 -8.83 7.89
N GLY A 508 28.10 -8.41 6.64
CA GLY A 508 29.15 -8.34 5.63
C GLY A 508 29.42 -9.66 4.90
N GLU A 509 28.59 -10.68 5.13
CA GLU A 509 28.70 -12.03 4.58
C GLU A 509 28.41 -12.08 3.07
N ILE A 510 27.48 -11.25 2.60
CA ILE A 510 27.04 -11.17 1.19
C ILE A 510 26.85 -9.73 0.72
N LYS A 511 26.56 -9.54 -0.57
CA LYS A 511 26.04 -8.29 -1.14
C LYS A 511 24.68 -8.55 -1.80
N ILE A 512 23.66 -7.76 -1.47
CA ILE A 512 22.33 -7.93 -2.07
C ILE A 512 22.23 -7.13 -3.38
N ASN A 513 21.90 -7.83 -4.47
CA ASN A 513 21.36 -7.19 -5.67
C ASN A 513 19.92 -6.73 -5.39
N ARG A 514 19.74 -5.42 -5.24
CA ARG A 514 18.45 -4.79 -4.91
C ARG A 514 17.51 -4.65 -6.11
N GLU A 515 17.96 -4.97 -7.33
CA GLU A 515 17.13 -4.85 -8.55
C GLU A 515 16.22 -6.07 -8.78
N HIS A 516 16.49 -7.22 -8.13
CA HIS A 516 15.80 -8.48 -8.39
C HIS A 516 15.00 -8.95 -7.17
N TRP A 517 13.67 -8.94 -7.30
CA TRP A 517 12.70 -9.25 -6.25
C TRP A 517 11.57 -10.13 -6.77
N ALA A 518 11.06 -11.01 -5.92
CA ALA A 518 9.94 -11.89 -6.23
C ALA A 518 8.68 -11.16 -6.75
N SER A 519 8.42 -9.92 -6.29
CA SER A 519 7.26 -9.13 -6.78
C SER A 519 7.48 -8.39 -8.10
N THR A 520 8.72 -8.06 -8.47
CA THR A 520 9.03 -7.31 -9.71
C THR A 520 9.25 -8.19 -10.92
N ASP A 521 9.70 -9.43 -10.70
CA ASP A 521 10.09 -10.34 -11.78
C ASP A 521 8.92 -11.16 -12.36
N TYR A 522 7.68 -10.98 -11.88
CA TYR A 522 6.58 -11.87 -12.21
C TYR A 522 5.21 -11.20 -12.21
N GLY A 523 4.36 -11.54 -13.19
CA GLY A 523 2.92 -11.58 -12.93
C GLY A 523 2.55 -12.80 -12.08
N ASP A 524 1.26 -13.10 -11.90
CA ASP A 524 0.81 -14.13 -10.96
C ASP A 524 1.29 -15.58 -11.28
N TYR A 525 2.05 -15.81 -12.36
CA TYR A 525 2.63 -17.11 -12.73
C TYR A 525 4.03 -16.96 -13.35
N PRO A 526 4.85 -18.03 -13.40
CA PRO A 526 6.23 -18.00 -13.93
C PRO A 526 6.38 -17.50 -15.37
N GLU A 527 5.32 -17.53 -16.19
CA GLU A 527 5.35 -16.99 -17.55
C GLU A 527 4.45 -15.73 -17.73
N SER A 528 3.99 -15.09 -16.65
CA SER A 528 3.11 -13.90 -16.78
C SER A 528 3.93 -12.66 -17.04
N VAL A 529 3.50 -11.87 -18.02
CA VAL A 529 4.25 -10.74 -18.60
C VAL A 529 3.84 -9.40 -17.96
N LEU A 530 2.79 -9.39 -17.13
CA LEU A 530 2.25 -8.18 -16.50
C LEU A 530 2.92 -7.84 -15.16
N THR A 531 3.82 -6.86 -15.18
CA THR A 531 4.41 -6.28 -13.96
C THR A 531 3.36 -5.55 -13.11
N TYR A 532 3.60 -5.42 -11.80
CA TYR A 532 2.73 -4.67 -10.87
C TYR A 532 2.75 -3.15 -11.12
N ASP A 533 3.89 -2.61 -11.52
CA ASP A 533 4.12 -1.15 -11.62
C ASP A 533 3.76 -0.54 -12.98
N ASP A 534 3.21 -1.33 -13.90
CA ASP A 534 2.75 -0.86 -15.22
C ASP A 534 3.79 -0.01 -15.99
N THR A 535 5.07 -0.36 -15.87
CA THR A 535 6.18 0.35 -16.51
C THR A 535 7.18 -0.63 -17.12
N PRO A 536 7.85 -0.27 -18.24
CA PRO A 536 8.96 -1.06 -18.75
C PRO A 536 10.09 -1.10 -17.71
N SER A 537 10.87 -2.18 -17.70
CA SER A 537 12.13 -2.20 -16.95
C SER A 537 13.10 -1.21 -17.60
N TYR A 538 13.45 -0.14 -16.88
CA TYR A 538 14.49 0.82 -17.27
C TYR A 538 15.29 1.26 -16.04
N SER A 539 16.55 1.61 -16.24
CA SER A 539 17.41 2.14 -15.17
C SER A 539 17.46 3.67 -15.22
N TRP A 540 17.18 4.32 -14.10
CA TRP A 540 17.41 5.75 -13.91
C TRP A 540 18.82 5.99 -13.35
N GLY A 541 19.80 6.07 -14.24
CA GLY A 541 21.22 6.23 -13.90
C GLY A 541 22.00 6.96 -14.99
N GLU A 542 23.33 6.94 -14.91
CA GLU A 542 24.21 7.62 -15.87
C GLU A 542 23.99 7.17 -17.33
N GLY A 543 23.55 5.92 -17.54
CA GLY A 543 23.19 5.39 -18.86
C GLY A 543 21.79 5.75 -19.37
N PHE A 544 21.00 6.54 -18.62
CA PHE A 544 19.64 6.88 -19.02
C PHE A 544 19.62 7.80 -20.24
N ASN A 545 18.85 7.41 -21.26
CA ASN A 545 18.63 8.19 -22.46
C ASN A 545 17.15 8.16 -22.86
N ILE A 546 16.58 9.33 -23.14
CA ILE A 546 15.17 9.50 -23.53
C ILE A 546 14.83 8.72 -24.80
N THR A 547 15.72 8.65 -25.79
CA THR A 547 15.45 7.92 -27.04
C THR A 547 15.28 6.43 -26.78
N ASP A 548 16.15 5.86 -25.94
CA ASP A 548 16.09 4.46 -25.57
C ASP A 548 14.88 4.17 -24.68
N PHE A 549 14.55 5.08 -23.77
CA PHE A 549 13.35 4.96 -22.94
C PHE A 549 12.09 4.96 -23.80
N LYS A 550 11.95 5.89 -24.75
CA LYS A 550 10.83 5.92 -25.72
C LYS A 550 10.71 4.62 -26.51
N ARG A 551 11.84 4.02 -26.90
CA ARG A 551 11.89 2.71 -27.57
C ARG A 551 11.42 1.58 -26.66
N GLN A 552 11.83 1.57 -25.39
CA GLN A 552 11.37 0.60 -24.39
C GLN A 552 9.87 0.73 -24.11
N ILE A 553 9.31 1.94 -24.02
CA ILE A 553 7.86 2.17 -23.89
C ILE A 553 7.11 1.61 -25.10
N LYS A 554 7.59 1.89 -26.32
CA LYS A 554 7.01 1.34 -27.55
C LYS A 554 7.03 -0.19 -27.57
N GLN A 555 8.16 -0.80 -27.17
CA GLN A 555 8.27 -2.25 -27.07
C GLN A 555 7.35 -2.83 -25.99
N PHE A 556 7.20 -2.14 -24.85
CA PHE A 556 6.29 -2.55 -23.78
C PHE A 556 4.84 -2.58 -24.27
N ASN A 557 4.36 -1.51 -24.92
CA ASN A 557 3.01 -1.50 -25.50
C ASN A 557 2.84 -2.54 -26.63
N LEU A 558 3.86 -2.72 -27.48
CA LEU A 558 3.81 -3.71 -28.54
C LEU A 558 3.71 -5.13 -27.99
N ARG A 559 4.43 -5.46 -26.91
CA ARG A 559 4.33 -6.78 -26.26
C ARG A 559 2.91 -7.08 -25.83
N GLN A 560 2.23 -6.10 -25.21
CA GLN A 560 0.83 -6.23 -24.83
C GLN A 560 -0.05 -6.59 -26.03
N ILE A 561 0.18 -5.99 -27.19
CA ILE A 561 -0.56 -6.32 -28.42
C ILE A 561 -0.20 -7.72 -28.91
N THR A 562 1.09 -8.05 -28.96
CA THR A 562 1.53 -9.36 -29.45
C THR A 562 1.07 -10.51 -28.56
N ASP A 563 0.88 -10.30 -27.27
CA ASP A 563 0.38 -11.33 -26.36
C ASP A 563 -1.06 -11.72 -26.71
N TRP A 564 -1.89 -10.77 -27.17
CA TRP A 564 -3.23 -11.03 -27.73
C TRP A 564 -3.23 -11.68 -29.12
N ILE A 565 -2.10 -11.72 -29.82
CA ILE A 565 -2.00 -12.28 -31.19
C ILE A 565 -1.26 -13.63 -31.19
N ARG A 566 -0.22 -13.79 -30.36
CA ARG A 566 0.73 -14.91 -30.38
C ARG A 566 0.39 -16.06 -29.44
N TYR A 567 -0.45 -15.86 -28.44
CA TYR A 567 -0.91 -17.00 -27.65
C TYR A 567 -1.65 -17.97 -28.59
N PRO A 568 -1.58 -19.30 -28.38
CA PRO A 568 -2.33 -20.27 -29.18
C PRO A 568 -3.81 -20.13 -28.87
N TYR A 569 -4.39 -19.04 -29.32
CA TYR A 569 -5.80 -18.94 -29.61
C TYR A 569 -6.06 -19.95 -30.71
N ASP A 570 -6.98 -20.88 -30.48
CA ASP A 570 -7.47 -21.74 -31.54
C ASP A 570 -8.04 -20.86 -32.68
N GLU A 571 -8.06 -21.33 -33.93
CA GLU A 571 -8.67 -20.58 -35.04
C GLU A 571 -10.11 -20.13 -34.67
N ASP A 572 -10.79 -20.96 -33.87
CA ASP A 572 -12.08 -20.71 -33.26
C ASP A 572 -12.16 -19.42 -32.42
N PHE A 573 -11.10 -18.99 -31.72
CA PHE A 573 -11.16 -17.78 -30.88
C PHE A 573 -11.22 -16.50 -31.73
N PHE A 574 -10.38 -16.41 -32.77
CA PHE A 574 -10.37 -15.27 -33.68
C PHE A 574 -11.70 -15.17 -34.44
N ASP A 575 -12.23 -16.31 -34.90
CA ASP A 575 -13.54 -16.39 -35.56
C ASP A 575 -14.71 -16.08 -34.60
N THR A 576 -14.68 -16.61 -33.38
CA THR A 576 -15.70 -16.36 -32.34
C THR A 576 -15.80 -14.87 -32.02
N HIS A 577 -14.67 -14.19 -31.91
CA HIS A 577 -14.62 -12.78 -31.56
C HIS A 577 -14.56 -11.85 -32.78
N GLY A 578 -14.51 -12.36 -34.00
CA GLY A 578 -14.51 -11.57 -35.25
C GLY A 578 -13.25 -10.71 -35.43
N LEU A 579 -12.09 -11.24 -35.04
CA LEU A 579 -10.78 -10.61 -35.17
C LEU A 579 -10.13 -10.96 -36.51
N ASP A 580 -9.38 -10.05 -37.11
CA ASP A 580 -8.75 -10.25 -38.42
C ASP A 580 -7.43 -11.06 -38.40
N GLY A 581 -6.94 -11.46 -37.22
CA GLY A 581 -5.68 -12.19 -37.04
C GLY A 581 -4.41 -11.35 -37.25
N GLU A 582 -4.50 -10.16 -37.86
CA GLU A 582 -3.42 -9.19 -38.01
C GLU A 582 -3.32 -8.24 -36.80
N GLY A 583 -4.37 -8.19 -35.99
CA GLY A 583 -4.44 -7.41 -34.75
C GLY A 583 -4.69 -5.93 -35.00
N ASN A 584 -5.35 -5.57 -36.11
CA ASN A 584 -5.61 -4.18 -36.45
C ASN A 584 -6.51 -3.48 -35.42
N GLU A 585 -7.36 -4.23 -34.70
CA GLU A 585 -8.24 -3.77 -33.62
C GLU A 585 -7.44 -3.27 -32.41
N PHE A 586 -6.25 -3.82 -32.18
CA PHE A 586 -5.39 -3.50 -31.05
C PHE A 586 -4.43 -2.35 -31.31
N LYS A 587 -4.43 -1.74 -32.51
CA LYS A 587 -3.50 -0.63 -32.86
C LYS A 587 -3.52 0.55 -31.90
N SER A 588 -4.66 0.78 -31.24
CA SER A 588 -4.80 1.87 -30.26
C SER A 588 -4.39 1.48 -28.85
N ALA A 589 -4.08 0.21 -28.59
CA ALA A 589 -3.72 -0.28 -27.25
C ALA A 589 -2.39 0.31 -26.79
N ALA A 590 -2.42 0.94 -25.63
CA ALA A 590 -1.25 1.53 -24.98
C ALA A 590 -1.49 1.56 -23.48
N ARG A 591 -0.59 0.96 -22.70
CA ARG A 591 -0.61 1.03 -21.23
C ARG A 591 0.17 2.21 -20.67
N LEU A 592 1.12 2.69 -21.48
CA LEU A 592 2.05 3.75 -21.13
C LEU A 592 2.22 4.66 -22.35
N THR A 593 1.94 5.94 -22.21
CA THR A 593 2.09 6.92 -23.29
C THR A 593 3.09 7.99 -22.92
N TYR A 594 3.60 8.73 -23.91
CA TYR A 594 4.52 9.83 -23.65
C TYR A 594 4.36 10.96 -24.66
N ALA A 595 4.66 12.18 -24.23
CA ALA A 595 4.61 13.37 -25.05
C ALA A 595 5.62 14.42 -24.56
N THR A 596 5.73 15.54 -25.28
CA THR A 596 6.60 16.67 -24.92
C THR A 596 5.82 17.90 -24.45
N SER A 597 4.49 17.81 -24.41
CA SER A 597 3.61 18.85 -23.89
C SER A 597 2.39 18.23 -23.17
N ILE A 598 1.75 19.03 -22.31
CA ILE A 598 0.60 18.57 -21.53
C ILE A 598 -0.64 18.45 -22.42
N GLU A 599 -0.80 19.34 -23.41
CA GLU A 599 -1.86 19.27 -24.40
C GLU A 599 -1.83 17.88 -25.07
N THR A 600 -0.66 17.49 -25.60
CA THR A 600 -0.52 16.22 -26.31
C THR A 600 -0.67 14.99 -25.40
N ILE A 601 -0.18 15.00 -24.15
CA ILE A 601 -0.34 13.82 -23.26
C ILE A 601 -1.78 13.63 -22.78
N LEU A 602 -2.58 14.71 -22.76
CA LEU A 602 -3.99 14.69 -22.37
C LEU A 602 -4.92 14.51 -23.58
N ASP A 603 -4.39 14.55 -24.81
CA ASP A 603 -5.15 14.27 -26.03
C ASP A 603 -5.57 12.80 -26.11
N ARG A 604 -6.70 12.57 -26.79
CA ARG A 604 -7.30 11.24 -27.02
C ARG A 604 -6.36 10.22 -27.67
N GLY A 605 -5.35 10.69 -28.42
CA GLY A 605 -4.32 9.85 -29.05
C GLY A 605 -3.28 9.29 -28.06
N HIS A 606 -3.21 9.84 -26.85
CA HIS A 606 -2.30 9.44 -25.77
C HIS A 606 -3.04 8.90 -24.54
N ASP A 607 -4.33 8.60 -24.69
CA ASP A 607 -5.09 7.86 -23.70
C ASP A 607 -4.48 6.48 -23.45
N ILE A 608 -4.68 5.99 -22.24
CA ILE A 608 -4.42 4.58 -21.95
C ILE A 608 -5.58 3.77 -22.49
N VAL A 609 -5.27 2.75 -23.28
CA VAL A 609 -6.27 1.86 -23.88
C VAL A 609 -5.82 0.42 -23.66
N MET A 610 -6.65 -0.36 -22.99
CA MET A 610 -6.39 -1.77 -22.67
C MET A 610 -7.47 -2.65 -23.28
N PRO A 611 -7.12 -3.63 -24.13
CA PRO A 611 -8.08 -4.65 -24.56
C PRO A 611 -8.49 -5.54 -23.37
N VAL A 612 -9.77 -5.84 -23.26
CA VAL A 612 -10.34 -6.68 -22.19
C VAL A 612 -11.51 -7.51 -22.72
N LEU A 613 -11.48 -8.82 -22.45
CA LEU A 613 -12.63 -9.72 -22.57
C LEU A 613 -13.47 -9.63 -21.29
N VAL A 614 -14.74 -9.26 -21.45
CA VAL A 614 -15.71 -9.12 -20.35
C VAL A 614 -17.08 -9.56 -20.87
N PRO A 615 -17.93 -10.23 -20.06
CA PRO A 615 -19.32 -10.49 -20.42
C PRO A 615 -20.07 -9.23 -20.88
N ARG A 616 -20.81 -9.30 -21.98
CA ARG A 616 -21.45 -8.12 -22.60
C ARG A 616 -22.39 -7.38 -21.66
N ASN A 617 -23.21 -8.10 -20.90
CA ASN A 617 -24.09 -7.49 -19.90
C ASN A 617 -23.35 -6.87 -18.70
N LEU A 618 -22.13 -7.32 -18.37
CA LEU A 618 -21.28 -6.68 -17.36
C LEU A 618 -20.65 -5.41 -17.93
N ALA A 619 -20.20 -5.42 -19.19
CA ALA A 619 -19.69 -4.24 -19.86
C ALA A 619 -20.76 -3.13 -19.98
N ALA A 620 -21.99 -3.49 -20.36
CA ALA A 620 -23.13 -2.57 -20.40
C ALA A 620 -23.45 -1.99 -19.01
N TYR A 621 -23.46 -2.84 -17.98
CA TYR A 621 -23.64 -2.42 -16.59
C TYR A 621 -22.55 -1.42 -16.15
N ILE A 622 -21.28 -1.72 -16.43
CA ILE A 622 -20.15 -0.85 -16.08
C ILE A 622 -20.24 0.49 -16.80
N ASN A 623 -20.50 0.51 -18.11
CA ASN A 623 -20.64 1.76 -18.86
C ASN A 623 -21.80 2.62 -18.32
N HIS A 624 -22.94 1.99 -17.98
CA HIS A 624 -24.07 2.70 -17.38
C HIS A 624 -23.69 3.29 -16.02
N LEU A 625 -23.10 2.49 -15.13
CA LEU A 625 -22.69 2.90 -13.79
C LEU A 625 -21.66 4.03 -13.81
N VAL A 626 -20.66 3.94 -14.69
CA VAL A 626 -19.64 4.99 -14.89
C VAL A 626 -20.25 6.22 -15.52
N GLY A 627 -21.21 6.09 -16.44
CA GLY A 627 -21.94 7.20 -17.02
C GLY A 627 -22.74 8.00 -15.99
N GLU A 628 -23.40 7.33 -15.04
CA GLU A 628 -24.05 8.01 -13.91
C GLU A 628 -23.04 8.79 -13.05
N ALA A 629 -21.86 8.21 -12.81
CA ALA A 629 -20.81 8.85 -12.02
C ALA A 629 -20.19 10.05 -12.75
N GLN A 630 -19.96 9.94 -14.05
CA GLN A 630 -19.53 11.06 -14.91
C GLN A 630 -20.54 12.20 -14.85
N GLN A 631 -21.83 11.89 -15.01
CA GLN A 631 -22.90 12.88 -14.93
C GLN A 631 -22.96 13.55 -13.56
N ALA A 632 -22.84 12.78 -12.47
CA ALA A 632 -22.82 13.30 -11.10
C ALA A 632 -21.60 14.20 -10.83
N ALA A 633 -20.47 13.92 -11.47
CA ALA A 633 -19.26 14.73 -11.43
C ALA A 633 -19.29 15.94 -12.38
N GLY A 634 -20.37 16.12 -13.16
CA GLY A 634 -20.51 17.20 -14.14
C GLY A 634 -19.64 17.02 -15.40
N LEU A 635 -19.25 15.78 -15.71
CA LEU A 635 -18.44 15.42 -16.87
C LEU A 635 -19.31 14.95 -18.04
N GLU A 636 -18.75 14.99 -19.24
CA GLU A 636 -19.39 14.41 -20.41
C GLU A 636 -19.48 12.89 -20.26
N VAL A 637 -20.68 12.34 -20.45
CA VAL A 637 -20.89 10.89 -20.37
C VAL A 637 -20.27 10.22 -21.59
N GLN A 638 -19.29 9.36 -21.34
CA GLN A 638 -18.58 8.62 -22.38
C GLN A 638 -18.40 7.16 -21.96
N ASN A 639 -18.73 6.24 -22.86
CA ASN A 639 -18.47 4.82 -22.64
C ASN A 639 -16.96 4.56 -22.50
N ILE A 640 -16.55 4.04 -21.36
CA ILE A 640 -15.16 3.64 -21.12
C ILE A 640 -14.82 2.30 -21.77
N LEU A 641 -15.82 1.45 -22.02
CA LEU A 641 -15.70 0.18 -22.75
C LEU A 641 -16.35 0.32 -24.12
N THR A 642 -15.53 0.22 -25.17
CA THR A 642 -16.01 0.28 -26.56
C THR A 642 -15.73 -1.04 -27.28
N PRO A 643 -16.70 -1.63 -27.99
CA PRO A 643 -16.46 -2.90 -28.69
C PRO A 643 -15.31 -2.80 -29.69
N ALA A 644 -14.34 -3.72 -29.61
CA ALA A 644 -13.18 -3.73 -30.48
C ALA A 644 -13.54 -4.13 -31.92
N VAL A 645 -14.42 -5.13 -32.07
CA VAL A 645 -14.80 -5.74 -33.35
C VAL A 645 -16.20 -5.31 -33.81
N LYS A 646 -16.43 -5.30 -35.13
CA LYS A 646 -17.69 -4.83 -35.74
C LYS A 646 -18.91 -5.64 -35.28
N ARG A 647 -18.80 -6.96 -35.20
CA ARG A 647 -19.90 -7.85 -34.77
C ARG A 647 -20.45 -7.49 -33.39
N ASN A 648 -19.57 -7.10 -32.46
CA ASN A 648 -19.98 -6.64 -31.13
C ASN A 648 -20.61 -5.23 -31.14
N LYS A 649 -20.36 -4.41 -32.17
CA LYS A 649 -20.99 -3.08 -32.31
C LYS A 649 -22.46 -3.18 -32.70
N ASP A 650 -22.84 -4.23 -33.42
CA ASP A 650 -24.22 -4.50 -33.82
C ASP A 650 -25.06 -5.08 -32.66
N LEU A 651 -24.40 -5.48 -31.57
CA LEU A 651 -24.98 -6.05 -30.36
C LEU A 651 -24.92 -5.03 -29.20
N ILE A 652 -25.55 -3.87 -29.36
CA ILE A 652 -25.68 -2.91 -28.26
C ILE A 652 -26.59 -3.55 -27.21
N VAL A 653 -25.98 -4.00 -26.12
CA VAL A 653 -26.67 -4.68 -25.03
C VAL A 653 -27.14 -3.66 -24.00
N ALA A 654 -28.41 -3.72 -23.60
CA ALA A 654 -28.95 -2.89 -22.53
C ALA A 654 -28.35 -3.28 -21.16
N PRO A 655 -28.25 -2.36 -20.19
CA PRO A 655 -27.63 -2.64 -18.88
C PRO A 655 -28.28 -3.79 -18.09
N ASP A 656 -29.57 -4.03 -18.31
CA ASP A 656 -30.42 -5.07 -17.71
C ASP A 656 -30.47 -6.37 -18.51
N SER A 657 -29.76 -6.47 -19.64
CA SER A 657 -29.72 -7.66 -20.46
C SER A 657 -29.17 -8.90 -19.73
N THR A 658 -29.69 -10.06 -20.14
CA THR A 658 -29.20 -11.36 -19.72
C THR A 658 -28.09 -11.91 -20.61
N ASP A 659 -27.69 -11.21 -21.68
CA ASP A 659 -26.60 -11.63 -22.58
C ASP A 659 -25.25 -11.57 -21.86
N SER A 660 -24.80 -12.73 -21.38
CA SER A 660 -23.53 -12.91 -20.68
C SER A 660 -22.41 -13.37 -21.60
N GLU A 661 -22.60 -13.45 -22.93
CA GLU A 661 -21.52 -13.86 -23.83
C GLU A 661 -20.29 -12.95 -23.65
N ASP A 662 -19.10 -13.53 -23.72
CA ASP A 662 -17.85 -12.76 -23.65
C ASP A 662 -17.77 -11.81 -24.86
N GLY A 663 -17.47 -10.54 -24.59
CA GLY A 663 -17.21 -9.52 -25.60
C GLY A 663 -15.81 -8.95 -25.45
N LEU A 664 -15.15 -8.68 -26.57
CA LEU A 664 -13.87 -7.97 -26.59
C LEU A 664 -14.11 -6.45 -26.66
N TYR A 665 -13.60 -5.74 -25.66
CA TYR A 665 -13.73 -4.30 -25.52
C TYR A 665 -12.36 -3.61 -25.43
N MET A 666 -12.27 -2.40 -25.96
CA MET A 666 -11.19 -1.46 -25.69
C MET A 666 -11.60 -0.61 -24.49
N TRP A 667 -10.97 -0.87 -23.33
CA TRP A 667 -11.11 -0.07 -22.12
C TRP A 667 -10.22 1.16 -22.22
N ARG A 668 -10.83 2.34 -22.29
CA ARG A 668 -10.14 3.63 -22.43
C ARG A 668 -10.16 4.41 -21.12
N ILE A 669 -9.00 4.94 -20.73
CA ILE A 669 -8.82 5.85 -19.59
C ILE A 669 -8.39 7.21 -20.14
N GLY A 670 -9.37 8.10 -20.30
CA GLY A 670 -9.18 9.48 -20.79
C GLY A 670 -8.57 10.43 -19.74
N ASN A 671 -8.34 11.69 -20.13
CA ASN A 671 -7.76 12.72 -19.27
C ASN A 671 -8.62 13.11 -18.04
N GLU A 672 -9.94 12.90 -18.07
CA GLU A 672 -10.81 13.10 -16.91
C GLU A 672 -10.89 11.84 -16.04
N MET A 673 -10.93 10.67 -16.69
CA MET A 673 -11.07 9.36 -16.03
C MET A 673 -9.76 8.80 -15.48
N MET A 674 -8.64 9.49 -15.70
CA MET A 674 -7.36 9.08 -15.11
C MET A 674 -7.24 9.40 -13.62
N TRP A 675 -8.05 10.34 -13.12
CA TRP A 675 -8.04 10.74 -11.73
C TRP A 675 -8.84 9.76 -10.88
N GLN A 676 -8.16 9.01 -10.02
CA GLN A 676 -8.80 8.14 -9.04
C GLN A 676 -9.45 8.94 -7.91
N GLN A 677 -10.42 8.34 -7.22
CA GLN A 677 -11.24 8.95 -6.16
C GLN A 677 -12.19 10.06 -6.62
N LEU A 678 -12.49 10.14 -7.91
CA LEU A 678 -13.53 11.03 -8.43
C LEU A 678 -14.92 10.62 -7.93
N ASP A 679 -15.26 9.34 -8.14
CA ASP A 679 -16.49 8.73 -7.67
C ASP A 679 -16.22 7.24 -7.41
N ARG A 680 -16.79 6.72 -6.33
CA ARG A 680 -16.58 5.33 -5.92
C ARG A 680 -17.06 4.33 -6.95
N LYS A 681 -18.13 4.62 -7.69
CA LYS A 681 -18.65 3.79 -8.77
C LYS A 681 -17.59 3.52 -9.84
N ILE A 682 -16.80 4.55 -10.18
CA ILE A 682 -15.72 4.46 -11.17
C ILE A 682 -14.59 3.59 -10.61
N ASP A 683 -14.17 3.86 -9.37
CA ASP A 683 -13.10 3.12 -8.71
C ASP A 683 -13.41 1.61 -8.64
N GLU A 684 -14.62 1.23 -8.22
CA GLU A 684 -15.02 -0.20 -8.13
C GLU A 684 -15.16 -0.87 -9.50
N ALA A 685 -15.68 -0.15 -10.50
CA ALA A 685 -15.72 -0.65 -11.86
C ALA A 685 -14.30 -0.90 -12.41
N PHE A 686 -13.37 0.01 -12.12
CA PHE A 686 -11.98 -0.12 -12.54
C PHE A 686 -11.29 -1.31 -11.86
N GLU A 687 -11.51 -1.54 -10.56
CA GLU A 687 -10.96 -2.72 -9.87
C GLU A 687 -11.48 -4.04 -10.45
N VAL A 688 -12.77 -4.13 -10.82
CA VAL A 688 -13.30 -5.29 -11.56
C VAL A 688 -12.65 -5.41 -12.92
N LEU A 689 -12.54 -4.34 -13.69
CA LEU A 689 -11.90 -4.38 -15.02
C LEU A 689 -10.43 -4.76 -14.94
N TYR A 690 -9.69 -4.32 -13.93
CA TYR A 690 -8.32 -4.78 -13.69
C TYR A 690 -8.26 -6.27 -13.33
N ALA A 691 -9.26 -6.82 -12.63
CA ALA A 691 -9.34 -8.26 -12.40
C ALA A 691 -9.51 -9.04 -13.71
N PHE A 692 -10.45 -8.62 -14.57
CA PHE A 692 -10.64 -9.21 -15.91
C PHE A 692 -9.39 -9.06 -16.77
N TYR A 693 -8.81 -7.87 -16.82
CA TYR A 693 -7.59 -7.61 -17.57
C TYR A 693 -6.42 -8.53 -17.15
N ARG A 694 -6.26 -8.78 -15.84
CA ARG A 694 -5.20 -9.67 -15.30
C ARG A 694 -5.43 -11.15 -15.62
N ILE A 695 -6.67 -11.62 -15.70
CA ILE A 695 -6.94 -13.01 -16.10
C ILE A 695 -6.81 -13.20 -17.62
N ASN A 696 -7.10 -12.16 -18.40
CA ASN A 696 -7.08 -12.18 -19.86
C ASN A 696 -5.67 -12.23 -20.46
N ASP A 697 -4.63 -11.98 -19.66
CA ASP A 697 -3.22 -12.31 -20.00
C ASP A 697 -3.04 -13.80 -20.35
N ARG A 698 -3.98 -14.67 -19.92
CA ARG A 698 -3.99 -16.11 -20.24
C ARG A 698 -5.44 -16.63 -20.34
N PRO A 699 -6.11 -16.44 -21.48
CA PRO A 699 -7.53 -16.73 -21.60
C PRO A 699 -7.89 -18.23 -21.62
N HIS A 700 -6.93 -19.13 -21.89
CA HIS A 700 -7.15 -20.58 -22.07
C HIS A 700 -6.78 -21.46 -20.87
N SER A 701 -6.78 -20.94 -19.64
CA SER A 701 -6.55 -21.80 -18.46
C SER A 701 -7.86 -22.37 -17.93
N ASP A 702 -7.93 -23.69 -17.66
CA ASP A 702 -9.04 -24.36 -16.93
C ASP A 702 -9.33 -23.71 -15.55
N TRP A 703 -8.40 -22.89 -15.07
CA TRP A 703 -8.47 -22.15 -13.82
C TRP A 703 -8.98 -20.71 -13.96
N LYS A 704 -9.47 -20.28 -15.15
CA LYS A 704 -9.86 -18.87 -15.42
C LYS A 704 -10.88 -18.34 -14.40
N PRO A 705 -11.97 -19.07 -14.06
CA PRO A 705 -12.90 -18.60 -13.04
C PRO A 705 -12.26 -18.47 -11.65
N LEU A 706 -11.39 -19.41 -11.28
CA LEU A 706 -10.73 -19.38 -9.98
C LEU A 706 -9.73 -18.23 -9.87
N ARG A 707 -9.01 -17.96 -10.95
CA ARG A 707 -8.14 -16.78 -11.07
C ARG A 707 -8.95 -15.49 -10.98
N LEU A 708 -10.13 -15.43 -11.58
CA LEU A 708 -11.01 -14.26 -11.47
C LEU A 708 -11.40 -14.03 -10.00
N VAL A 709 -11.84 -15.06 -9.28
CA VAL A 709 -12.15 -14.97 -7.84
C VAL A 709 -10.96 -14.43 -7.04
N THR A 710 -9.75 -14.95 -7.29
CA THR A 710 -8.54 -14.42 -6.63
C THR A 710 -8.25 -12.97 -6.99
N GLN A 711 -8.34 -12.58 -8.26
CA GLN A 711 -8.09 -11.20 -8.68
C GLN A 711 -9.13 -10.24 -8.09
N LEU A 712 -10.40 -10.61 -8.10
CA LEU A 712 -11.47 -9.85 -7.46
C LEU A 712 -11.24 -9.73 -5.96
N SER A 713 -10.81 -10.81 -5.30
CA SER A 713 -10.47 -10.80 -3.87
C SER A 713 -9.32 -9.86 -3.54
N LYS A 714 -8.23 -9.88 -4.32
CA LYS A 714 -7.07 -8.99 -4.14
C LYS A 714 -7.41 -7.50 -4.26
N ARG A 715 -8.42 -7.19 -5.06
CA ARG A 715 -8.87 -5.84 -5.43
C ARG A 715 -10.06 -5.33 -4.62
N ALA A 716 -10.65 -6.21 -3.81
CA ALA A 716 -11.69 -5.81 -2.89
C ALA A 716 -11.14 -4.84 -1.85
N ILE A 717 -11.79 -3.67 -1.76
CA ILE A 717 -11.44 -2.62 -0.83
C ILE A 717 -11.86 -3.02 0.58
N ARG A 718 -11.00 -2.73 1.55
CA ARG A 718 -11.18 -3.11 2.96
C ARG A 718 -10.89 -1.89 3.81
N SER A 719 -11.87 -1.43 4.57
CA SER A 719 -11.68 -0.30 5.49
C SER A 719 -10.81 -0.66 6.68
N SER A 720 -10.91 -1.91 7.14
CA SER A 720 -10.09 -2.49 8.21
C SER A 720 -10.18 -4.01 8.12
N VAL A 721 -9.27 -4.70 8.80
CA VAL A 721 -9.41 -6.13 9.06
C VAL A 721 -10.54 -6.34 10.06
N GLU A 722 -11.48 -7.25 9.76
CA GLU A 722 -12.62 -7.55 10.65
C GLU A 722 -12.16 -8.10 12.00
N ASP A 723 -11.07 -8.85 12.00
CA ASP A 723 -10.35 -9.33 13.18
C ASP A 723 -8.82 -9.20 12.99
N GLU A 724 -8.26 -8.08 13.44
CA GLU A 724 -6.83 -7.74 13.30
C GLU A 724 -5.92 -8.80 13.93
N PHE A 725 -6.27 -9.31 15.11
CA PHE A 725 -5.44 -10.25 15.86
C PHE A 725 -5.53 -11.66 15.30
N ASP A 726 -6.70 -12.12 14.87
CA ASP A 726 -6.82 -13.42 14.20
C ASP A 726 -6.16 -13.39 12.81
N ALA A 727 -6.21 -12.26 12.11
CA ALA A 727 -5.44 -12.08 10.88
C ALA A 727 -3.93 -12.08 11.12
N PHE A 728 -3.47 -11.47 12.22
CA PHE A 728 -2.08 -11.55 12.64
C PHE A 728 -1.65 -12.98 12.97
N ALA A 729 -2.44 -13.72 13.74
CA ALA A 729 -2.16 -15.12 14.09
C ALA A 729 -2.09 -16.01 12.84
N ARG A 730 -3.03 -15.86 11.89
CA ARG A 730 -2.95 -16.51 10.57
C ARG A 730 -1.65 -16.16 9.83
N TRP A 731 -1.28 -14.89 9.81
CA TRP A 731 -0.07 -14.43 9.12
C TRP A 731 1.21 -15.00 9.74
N ILE A 732 1.27 -15.11 11.07
CA ILE A 732 2.36 -15.80 11.79
C ILE A 732 2.40 -17.27 11.41
N GLY A 733 1.27 -17.97 11.53
CA GLY A 733 1.16 -19.41 11.27
C GLY A 733 1.28 -19.80 9.79
N ARG A 734 1.23 -18.85 8.84
CA ARG A 734 1.21 -19.17 7.42
C ARG A 734 2.50 -19.86 6.96
N GLN A 735 2.39 -21.14 6.61
CA GLN A 735 3.49 -21.95 6.09
C GLN A 735 3.90 -21.49 4.68
N PRO A 736 5.19 -21.30 4.35
CA PRO A 736 5.66 -21.06 2.97
C PRO A 736 5.42 -22.28 2.05
N ILE A 737 5.29 -22.07 0.73
CA ILE A 737 5.12 -23.18 -0.21
C ILE A 737 6.42 -24.01 -0.27
N PHE A 738 6.29 -25.31 -0.05
CA PHE A 738 7.38 -26.28 -0.02
C PHE A 738 7.78 -26.73 -1.43
N VAL A 739 9.09 -26.83 -1.69
CA VAL A 739 9.65 -27.41 -2.92
C VAL A 739 10.92 -28.18 -2.53
N ASP A 740 10.95 -29.49 -2.79
CA ASP A 740 11.98 -30.44 -2.32
C ASP A 740 13.43 -29.93 -2.48
N ARG A 741 13.73 -29.28 -3.60
CA ARG A 741 15.07 -28.78 -3.92
C ARG A 741 15.63 -27.74 -2.94
N PHE A 742 14.79 -27.12 -2.12
CA PHE A 742 15.18 -26.10 -1.13
C PHE A 742 15.17 -26.61 0.31
N TYR A 743 14.90 -27.90 0.54
CA TYR A 743 14.67 -28.47 1.87
C TYR A 743 15.41 -29.80 2.10
N ALA A 744 16.34 -30.17 1.23
CA ALA A 744 17.15 -31.38 1.38
C ALA A 744 18.07 -31.40 2.63
N SER A 745 18.04 -30.36 3.48
CA SER A 745 18.90 -30.21 4.66
C SER A 745 18.25 -30.51 6.02
N GLY A 746 17.03 -31.07 6.09
CA GLY A 746 16.50 -31.68 7.33
C GLY A 746 16.04 -30.74 8.46
N VAL A 747 15.62 -29.50 8.17
CA VAL A 747 14.98 -28.61 9.16
C VAL A 747 13.45 -28.84 9.12
N GLU A 748 12.94 -29.72 9.99
CA GLU A 748 11.50 -29.96 10.15
C GLU A 748 10.90 -28.99 11.18
N LEU A 749 9.89 -28.21 10.77
CA LEU A 749 9.01 -27.50 11.70
C LEU A 749 7.81 -28.41 11.99
N GLU A 750 7.60 -28.77 13.26
CA GLU A 750 6.47 -29.61 13.69
C GLU A 750 5.12 -29.05 13.20
N HIS A 751 4.37 -29.90 12.50
CA HIS A 751 2.99 -29.64 12.09
C HIS A 751 2.05 -29.65 13.31
N ILE A 752 0.94 -28.90 13.23
CA ILE A 752 -0.16 -29.11 14.18
C ILE A 752 -0.77 -30.47 13.83
N GLU A 753 -0.62 -31.46 14.71
CA GLU A 753 -1.20 -32.79 14.53
C GLU A 753 -2.72 -32.69 14.38
N GLY A 754 -3.19 -32.98 13.17
CA GLY A 754 -4.60 -33.01 12.80
C GLY A 754 -4.79 -33.95 11.62
N GLN A 755 -4.74 -35.25 11.90
CA GLN A 755 -5.08 -36.38 11.02
C GLN A 755 -4.45 -36.34 9.62
N GLU A 756 -3.31 -37.04 9.48
CA GLU A 756 -3.03 -37.75 8.23
C GLU A 756 -4.16 -38.76 7.97
N GLU A 757 -5.23 -38.34 7.28
CA GLU A 757 -5.93 -39.31 6.44
C GLU A 757 -4.96 -39.66 5.31
N GLN A 758 -4.41 -40.87 5.37
CA GLN A 758 -3.78 -41.54 4.24
C GLN A 758 -4.75 -41.54 3.06
N TYR A 759 -4.66 -40.55 2.17
CA TYR A 759 -5.22 -40.67 0.84
C TYR A 759 -4.21 -41.43 -0.01
N THR A 760 -4.39 -42.75 -0.03
CA THR A 760 -3.87 -43.60 -1.10
C THR A 760 -4.30 -43.01 -2.43
N ALA A 761 -3.33 -42.81 -3.33
CA ALA A 761 -3.57 -42.50 -4.72
C ALA A 761 -4.32 -43.68 -5.37
N GLU A 762 -5.64 -43.62 -5.43
CA GLU A 762 -6.45 -44.41 -6.34
C GLU A 762 -7.81 -43.71 -6.56
N ASP A 763 -8.15 -43.61 -7.85
CA ASP A 763 -9.44 -43.31 -8.47
C ASP A 763 -9.88 -41.85 -8.81
N ASN A 764 -9.65 -41.56 -10.10
CA ASN A 764 -10.36 -40.71 -11.08
C ASN A 764 -10.38 -39.18 -10.93
#